data_AF-X6M790-F1
#
_entry.id   AF-X6M790-F1
#
_cell.length_a   1.000
_cell.length_b   1.000
_cell.length_c   1.000
_cell.angle_alpha   90.00
_cell.angle_beta   90.00
_cell.angle_gamma   90.00
#
_symmetry.space_group_name_H-M   'P 1'
#
loop_
_entity.id
_entity.type
_entity.pdbx_description
1 polymer ?
#
loop_
_entity_poly.entity_id
_entity_poly.type
_entity_poly.pdbx_seq_one_letter_code
_entity_poly.pdbx_strand_id
1 'polypeptide(L)'
;MRNDDNGSWIVDSICETLVFDMLRHQTKLQYKLNVHELQQTIRKAIRKRYSQTEASVVDKILHELDEAMNILEFSKSPDGYWNSTRDNFSSKQLWIGLRKLFSIFYFIMIKIKIKKKNSYCFPEKMQVKNENGKWKTYRAAFNWKRRRLLLFNAAANEQEKIVFISKKCTEIDLKFSTDFSELETSHKKWHIVTLSPSFHVRLDSWMVSHFRFSSWLEFQIFSLTCATQKGGVQQEKESVALKNLNLLRLSCFQVQIKFLNFLEKQLHPMFRIAVNPYTATFDDTQKKIEEYLRIMFHSFAGIDQVLYCYHHAKRCEPPIPESVRGDTILNDVYQSDPNYPNICVTWDVSCFFMAPYERTVEAKVKHKKPMNIDHYLLQSEEKKIDFNPFLYINEVAVIRMIDAETFLLSNKLFEAMLKEQDTKMLKALFHEVIANGYGMDLVDDKKSKSINIKVLKQNIKYDENNKDQLILDENILHILKIAKDLFHSDIHKSMGYPLHLFHICALYLYCGKDCNVQFGKDLIKFEHAKWMHLDWCLQCAIQILSLHERREKNQHVLYRGLCGVRLKDVSQIREGLFHSYVSTSYDLNIAKIFQSSEGCILEFHPSMRRAPYIFSCDVSWISPHKDEAEILFARSIVFINEIRENPRRRAWNAYVKHMNDRTQVIALRWSEFDLQLEPTITLTNLCNVVDHNVIYCALRFCDHNVAETADLLYEFVEWKDVQKHEQSFQKQIDQFQKNRCWNNEVNKFCFFLTDSRYTKQCPVQYAQKLSIFVGLPFIGNEDLSNL
;
A
#
# COMPACT_ATOMS: atom_id res chain seq x y z
N MET A 1 -14.86 -22.82 -31.19
CA MET A 1 -14.80 -23.98 -30.28
C MET A 1 -13.62 -23.79 -29.32
N ARG A 2 -13.86 -23.30 -28.10
CA ARG A 2 -12.86 -23.26 -27.01
C ARG A 2 -13.46 -24.03 -25.83
N ASN A 3 -12.64 -24.88 -25.23
CA ASN A 3 -13.00 -25.88 -24.22
C ASN A 3 -13.43 -25.25 -22.87
N ASP A 4 -14.72 -25.34 -22.55
CA ASP A 4 -15.30 -25.14 -21.21
C ASP A 4 -15.15 -26.40 -20.32
N ASP A 5 -13.93 -26.94 -20.22
CA ASP A 5 -13.64 -28.20 -19.51
C ASP A 5 -12.79 -27.96 -18.25
N ASN A 6 -13.21 -27.01 -17.41
CA ASN A 6 -12.35 -26.41 -16.37
C ASN A 6 -12.44 -26.99 -14.95
N GLY A 7 -13.01 -28.19 -14.74
CA GLY A 7 -13.02 -28.88 -13.43
C GLY A 7 -13.80 -28.19 -12.30
N SER A 8 -14.13 -26.90 -12.43
CA SER A 8 -15.01 -26.13 -11.53
C SER A 8 -16.35 -26.82 -11.32
N TRP A 9 -16.90 -27.43 -12.36
CA TRP A 9 -18.20 -28.07 -12.29
C TRP A 9 -18.27 -29.24 -11.30
N ILE A 10 -17.17 -29.97 -11.07
CA ILE A 10 -17.11 -31.09 -10.11
C ILE A 10 -17.27 -30.55 -8.68
N VAL A 11 -16.53 -29.47 -8.41
CA VAL A 11 -16.59 -28.72 -7.16
C VAL A 11 -17.99 -28.16 -6.97
N ASP A 12 -18.53 -27.52 -8.02
CA ASP A 12 -19.86 -26.93 -8.01
C ASP A 12 -20.93 -28.01 -7.76
N SER A 13 -20.80 -29.20 -8.35
CA SER A 13 -21.69 -30.34 -8.11
C SER A 13 -21.57 -30.93 -6.70
N ILE A 14 -20.36 -31.09 -6.14
CA ILE A 14 -20.20 -31.56 -4.75
C ILE A 14 -20.80 -30.55 -3.76
N CYS A 15 -20.50 -29.27 -3.93
CA CYS A 15 -21.02 -28.21 -3.07
C CYS A 15 -22.54 -28.07 -3.20
N GLU A 16 -23.07 -28.12 -4.41
CA GLU A 16 -24.51 -27.98 -4.63
C GLU A 16 -25.31 -29.17 -4.10
N THR A 17 -24.90 -30.39 -4.44
CA THR A 17 -25.65 -31.61 -4.15
C THR A 17 -25.52 -32.03 -2.68
N LEU A 18 -24.33 -31.96 -2.08
CA LEU A 18 -24.20 -32.29 -0.65
C LEU A 18 -24.48 -31.06 0.22
N VAL A 19 -23.58 -30.07 0.16
CA VAL A 19 -23.48 -29.05 1.21
C VAL A 19 -24.74 -28.19 1.28
N PHE A 20 -25.23 -27.73 0.13
CA PHE A 20 -26.35 -26.78 0.11
C PHE A 20 -27.73 -27.42 0.22
N ASP A 21 -27.88 -28.69 -0.15
CA ASP A 21 -29.13 -29.41 0.07
C ASP A 21 -29.23 -29.96 1.49
N MET A 22 -28.12 -30.42 2.07
CA MET A 22 -28.05 -30.75 3.50
C MET A 22 -28.38 -29.54 4.41
N LEU A 23 -27.89 -28.34 4.06
CA LEU A 23 -28.21 -27.10 4.78
C LEU A 23 -29.67 -26.65 4.60
N ARG A 24 -30.35 -27.09 3.54
CA ARG A 24 -31.73 -26.67 3.22
C ARG A 24 -32.78 -27.58 3.86
N HIS A 25 -32.49 -28.86 4.04
CA HIS A 25 -33.47 -29.89 4.41
C HIS A 25 -33.24 -30.49 5.81
N GLN A 26 -32.77 -29.67 6.78
CA GLN A 26 -32.36 -30.11 8.13
C GLN A 26 -33.39 -30.95 8.91
N THR A 27 -34.69 -30.90 8.56
CA THR A 27 -35.77 -31.54 9.31
C THR A 27 -36.46 -32.72 8.60
N LYS A 28 -36.07 -33.07 7.35
CA LYS A 28 -36.64 -34.20 6.59
C LYS A 28 -35.65 -34.73 5.55
N LEU A 29 -34.61 -35.45 5.97
CA LEU A 29 -33.60 -36.00 5.06
C LEU A 29 -33.73 -37.52 4.90
N GLN A 30 -34.60 -37.98 3.98
CA GLN A 30 -34.32 -39.22 3.25
C GLN A 30 -33.53 -38.85 2.00
N TYR A 31 -32.20 -38.79 2.13
CA TYR A 31 -31.31 -38.46 1.02
C TYR A 31 -30.59 -39.71 0.53
N LYS A 32 -30.82 -40.07 -0.73
CA LYS A 32 -30.00 -41.05 -1.45
C LYS A 32 -28.99 -40.30 -2.29
N LEU A 33 -27.74 -40.25 -1.83
CA LEU A 33 -26.65 -39.73 -2.63
C LEU A 33 -26.03 -40.88 -3.45
N ASN A 34 -26.10 -40.79 -4.78
CA ASN A 34 -25.43 -41.73 -5.67
C ASN A 34 -23.91 -41.47 -5.69
N VAL A 35 -23.23 -42.00 -4.68
CA VAL A 35 -21.79 -41.79 -4.53
C VAL A 35 -21.01 -42.56 -5.59
N HIS A 36 -21.54 -43.64 -6.15
CA HIS A 36 -20.89 -44.29 -7.29
C HIS A 36 -20.78 -43.32 -8.46
N GLU A 37 -21.85 -42.61 -8.80
CA GLU A 37 -21.87 -41.62 -9.87
C GLU A 37 -20.96 -40.42 -9.56
N LEU A 38 -20.98 -39.93 -8.31
CA LEU A 38 -20.09 -38.85 -7.88
C LEU A 38 -18.61 -39.27 -7.93
N GLN A 39 -18.27 -40.47 -7.45
CA GLN A 39 -16.92 -41.02 -7.48
C GLN A 39 -16.45 -41.26 -8.91
N GLN A 40 -17.29 -41.81 -9.78
CA GLN A 40 -16.98 -41.98 -11.21
C GLN A 40 -16.79 -40.63 -11.89
N THR A 41 -17.61 -39.64 -11.54
CA THR A 41 -17.49 -38.26 -12.03
C THR A 41 -16.16 -37.62 -11.61
N ILE A 42 -15.81 -37.68 -10.33
CA ILE A 42 -14.54 -37.18 -9.81
C ILE A 42 -13.36 -37.92 -10.46
N ARG A 43 -13.40 -39.26 -10.51
CA ARG A 43 -12.36 -40.09 -11.13
C ARG A 43 -12.17 -39.77 -12.61
N LYS A 44 -13.25 -39.68 -13.38
CA LYS A 44 -13.24 -39.38 -14.81
C LYS A 44 -12.63 -37.99 -15.07
N ALA A 45 -13.00 -37.01 -14.27
CA ALA A 45 -12.56 -35.65 -14.47
C ALA A 45 -11.11 -35.40 -14.01
N ILE A 46 -10.65 -36.08 -12.95
CA ILE A 46 -9.23 -36.07 -12.57
C ILE A 46 -8.39 -36.84 -13.62
N ARG A 47 -8.80 -38.05 -14.04
CA ARG A 47 -8.10 -38.82 -15.09
C ARG A 47 -8.01 -38.09 -16.43
N LYS A 48 -9.01 -37.29 -16.80
CA LYS A 48 -9.01 -36.47 -18.03
C LYS A 48 -7.94 -35.37 -17.99
N ARG A 49 -7.51 -34.93 -16.81
CA ARG A 49 -6.65 -33.74 -16.64
C ARG A 49 -5.22 -34.08 -16.21
N TYR A 50 -5.00 -35.21 -15.56
CA TYR A 50 -3.69 -35.70 -15.15
C TYR A 50 -3.43 -37.04 -15.84
N SER A 51 -2.33 -37.14 -16.59
CA SER A 51 -1.79 -38.44 -16.97
C SER A 51 -1.48 -39.25 -15.70
N GLN A 52 -1.36 -40.57 -15.84
CA GLN A 52 -1.38 -41.63 -14.80
C GLN A 52 -0.57 -41.42 -13.49
N THR A 53 0.22 -40.36 -13.35
CA THR A 53 1.14 -40.09 -12.24
C THR A 53 0.55 -39.53 -10.92
N GLU A 54 -0.78 -39.44 -10.73
CA GLU A 54 -1.36 -38.99 -9.44
C GLU A 54 -2.57 -39.83 -8.94
N ALA A 55 -2.62 -41.13 -9.21
CA ALA A 55 -3.67 -42.01 -8.68
C ALA A 55 -3.83 -41.90 -7.14
N SER A 56 -2.72 -41.73 -6.41
CA SER A 56 -2.69 -41.56 -4.96
C SER A 56 -3.42 -40.30 -4.46
N VAL A 57 -3.49 -39.23 -5.27
CA VAL A 57 -4.22 -37.99 -4.91
C VAL A 57 -5.72 -38.23 -4.99
N VAL A 58 -6.18 -38.96 -6.01
CA VAL A 58 -7.59 -39.35 -6.16
C VAL A 58 -8.02 -40.22 -4.99
N ASP A 59 -7.23 -41.24 -4.65
CA ASP A 59 -7.57 -42.15 -3.55
C ASP A 59 -7.58 -41.43 -2.20
N LYS A 60 -6.67 -40.48 -1.99
CA LYS A 60 -6.69 -39.63 -0.78
C LYS A 60 -7.95 -38.76 -0.72
N ILE A 61 -8.35 -38.13 -1.82
CA ILE A 61 -9.58 -37.32 -1.88
C ILE A 61 -10.81 -38.18 -1.59
N LEU A 62 -10.89 -39.37 -2.19
CA LEU A 62 -11.99 -40.30 -1.98
C LEU A 62 -12.03 -40.81 -0.54
N HIS A 63 -10.87 -41.11 0.05
CA HIS A 63 -10.77 -41.51 1.44
C HIS A 63 -11.25 -40.42 2.41
N GLU A 64 -10.78 -39.18 2.23
CA GLU A 64 -11.25 -38.08 3.07
C GLU A 64 -12.76 -37.80 2.85
N LEU A 65 -13.27 -37.95 1.62
CA LEU A 65 -14.71 -37.82 1.33
C LEU A 65 -15.51 -38.90 2.08
N ASP A 66 -15.08 -40.16 2.02
CA ASP A 66 -15.71 -41.26 2.76
C ASP A 66 -15.67 -40.99 4.28
N GLU A 67 -14.56 -40.45 4.79
CA GLU A 67 -14.43 -40.06 6.19
C GLU A 67 -15.37 -38.91 6.57
N ALA A 68 -15.54 -37.91 5.71
CA ALA A 68 -16.48 -36.82 5.90
C ALA A 68 -17.93 -37.32 5.88
N MET A 69 -18.27 -38.27 5.00
CA MET A 69 -19.59 -38.89 4.94
C MET A 69 -19.88 -39.76 6.17
N ASN A 70 -18.88 -40.49 6.66
CA ASN A 70 -18.98 -41.26 7.91
C ASN A 70 -19.20 -40.35 9.13
N ILE A 71 -18.53 -39.19 9.19
CA ILE A 71 -18.76 -38.18 10.25
C ILE A 71 -20.18 -37.63 10.20
N LEU A 72 -20.74 -37.52 9.00
CA LEU A 72 -22.13 -37.16 8.78
C LEU A 72 -23.06 -38.37 8.99
N GLU A 73 -22.59 -39.48 9.57
CA GLU A 73 -23.36 -40.70 9.85
C GLU A 73 -24.16 -41.24 8.65
N PHE A 74 -23.67 -40.96 7.45
CA PHE A 74 -24.14 -41.70 6.30
C PHE A 74 -23.55 -43.10 6.38
N SER A 75 -24.33 -44.12 6.06
CA SER A 75 -23.82 -45.46 5.85
C SER A 75 -23.90 -45.81 4.37
N LYS A 76 -22.88 -46.51 3.89
CA LYS A 76 -22.86 -47.00 2.52
C LYS A 76 -23.74 -48.25 2.43
N SER A 77 -24.84 -48.18 1.69
CA SER A 77 -25.66 -49.35 1.40
C SER A 77 -24.96 -50.31 0.43
N PRO A 78 -25.41 -51.57 0.35
CA PRO A 78 -24.81 -52.60 -0.52
C PRO A 78 -24.77 -52.22 -2.01
N ASP A 79 -25.72 -51.39 -2.44
CA ASP A 79 -25.82 -50.83 -3.80
C ASP A 79 -24.89 -49.61 -4.03
N GLY A 80 -24.08 -49.24 -3.03
CA GLY A 80 -23.08 -48.18 -3.13
C GLY A 80 -23.60 -46.76 -2.90
N TYR A 81 -24.87 -46.61 -2.51
CA TYR A 81 -25.45 -45.32 -2.11
C TYR A 81 -25.06 -45.00 -0.68
N TRP A 82 -24.98 -43.71 -0.35
CA TRP A 82 -24.90 -43.29 1.03
C TRP A 82 -26.27 -42.87 1.49
N ASN A 83 -26.78 -43.55 2.52
CA ASN A 83 -28.04 -43.23 3.16
C ASN A 83 -27.73 -42.58 4.50
N SER A 84 -28.41 -41.47 4.79
CA SER A 84 -28.41 -40.94 6.15
C SER A 84 -29.03 -41.99 7.07
N THR A 85 -28.32 -42.37 8.14
CA THR A 85 -28.88 -43.27 9.17
C THR A 85 -29.77 -42.52 10.16
N ARG A 86 -29.83 -41.19 10.09
CA ARG A 86 -30.65 -40.33 10.95
C ARG A 86 -31.61 -39.46 10.16
N ASP A 87 -32.78 -39.24 10.74
CA ASP A 87 -33.78 -38.31 10.21
C ASP A 87 -33.38 -36.83 10.42
N ASN A 88 -32.54 -36.54 11.42
CA ASN A 88 -32.09 -35.19 11.77
C ASN A 88 -30.60 -35.15 12.12
N PHE A 89 -29.88 -34.16 11.59
CA PHE A 89 -28.50 -33.85 11.97
C PHE A 89 -28.46 -32.77 13.05
N SER A 90 -27.62 -32.95 14.07
CA SER A 90 -27.27 -31.81 14.92
C SER A 90 -26.46 -30.79 14.14
N SER A 91 -26.67 -29.50 14.40
CA SER A 91 -25.89 -28.40 13.79
C SER A 91 -24.37 -28.62 13.91
N LYS A 92 -23.93 -29.22 15.02
CA LYS A 92 -22.53 -29.59 15.28
C LYS A 92 -22.00 -30.65 14.32
N GLN A 93 -22.74 -31.75 14.10
CA GLN A 93 -22.33 -32.81 13.18
C GLN A 93 -22.32 -32.31 11.74
N LEU A 94 -23.36 -31.56 11.34
CA LEU A 94 -23.44 -30.92 10.04
C LEU A 94 -22.22 -30.03 9.81
N TRP A 95 -21.85 -29.22 10.80
CA TRP A 95 -20.68 -28.35 10.72
C TRP A 95 -19.36 -29.11 10.64
N ILE A 96 -19.15 -30.17 11.45
CA ILE A 96 -17.91 -30.96 11.41
C ILE A 96 -17.76 -31.64 10.05
N GLY A 97 -18.84 -32.24 9.53
CA GLY A 97 -18.85 -32.83 8.19
C GLY A 97 -18.62 -31.80 7.09
N LEU A 98 -19.31 -30.66 7.15
CA LEU A 98 -19.09 -29.55 6.22
C LEU A 98 -17.66 -29.02 6.27
N ARG A 99 -17.08 -28.85 7.46
CA ARG A 99 -15.70 -28.41 7.64
C ARG A 99 -14.73 -29.40 7.00
N LYS A 100 -14.97 -30.70 7.13
CA LYS A 100 -14.15 -31.72 6.50
C LYS A 100 -14.32 -31.73 4.98
N LEU A 101 -15.55 -31.62 4.48
CA LEU A 101 -15.85 -31.42 3.05
C LEU A 101 -15.19 -30.14 2.48
N PHE A 102 -15.21 -29.03 3.23
CA PHE A 102 -14.52 -27.80 2.85
C PHE A 102 -13.00 -27.95 2.90
N SER A 103 -12.46 -28.69 3.86
CA SER A 103 -11.02 -29.01 3.94
C SER A 103 -10.58 -29.86 2.74
N ILE A 104 -11.36 -30.87 2.38
CA ILE A 104 -11.15 -31.70 1.20
C ILE A 104 -11.23 -30.84 -0.06
N PHE A 105 -12.26 -30.00 -0.16
CA PHE A 105 -12.41 -29.06 -1.26
C PHE A 105 -11.20 -28.12 -1.38
N TYR A 106 -10.76 -27.55 -0.27
CA TYR A 106 -9.59 -26.66 -0.24
C TYR A 106 -8.31 -27.43 -0.62
N PHE A 107 -8.16 -28.67 -0.13
CA PHE A 107 -7.06 -29.57 -0.48
C PHE A 107 -7.06 -29.91 -1.97
N ILE A 108 -8.22 -30.24 -2.55
CA ILE A 108 -8.44 -30.43 -3.99
C ILE A 108 -8.01 -29.17 -4.73
N MET A 109 -8.51 -27.99 -4.37
CA MET A 109 -8.19 -26.72 -5.03
C MET A 109 -6.70 -26.39 -5.01
N ILE A 110 -6.02 -26.64 -3.88
CA ILE A 110 -4.57 -26.41 -3.72
C ILE A 110 -3.75 -27.45 -4.49
N LYS A 111 -4.00 -28.75 -4.28
CA LYS A 111 -3.16 -29.84 -4.81
C LYS A 111 -3.36 -30.07 -6.30
N ILE A 112 -4.59 -29.92 -6.79
CA ILE A 112 -4.88 -30.00 -8.23
C ILE A 112 -4.11 -28.91 -8.99
N LYS A 113 -3.51 -27.88 -8.35
CA LYS A 113 -2.85 -26.78 -9.08
C LYS A 113 -3.78 -26.35 -10.22
N ILE A 114 -4.98 -25.89 -9.88
CA ILE A 114 -5.70 -25.04 -10.83
C ILE A 114 -4.74 -23.88 -11.05
N LYS A 115 -3.99 -23.95 -12.16
CA LYS A 115 -2.88 -23.08 -12.55
C LYS A 115 -3.36 -21.67 -12.88
N LYS A 116 -4.49 -21.24 -12.32
CA LYS A 116 -4.86 -19.84 -12.24
C LYS A 116 -4.23 -19.30 -10.96
N LYS A 117 -3.39 -18.28 -11.10
CA LYS A 117 -2.90 -17.36 -10.05
C LYS A 117 -4.03 -16.66 -9.24
N ASN A 118 -5.25 -17.19 -9.25
CA ASN A 118 -6.49 -16.53 -8.85
C ASN A 118 -7.39 -17.49 -8.03
N SER A 119 -6.87 -18.20 -7.04
CA SER A 119 -7.74 -18.86 -6.06
C SER A 119 -8.51 -17.78 -5.29
N TYR A 120 -9.83 -17.77 -5.43
CA TYR A 120 -10.74 -16.84 -4.76
C TYR A 120 -10.63 -17.01 -3.24
N CYS A 121 -9.87 -16.15 -2.57
CA CYS A 121 -9.76 -16.12 -1.11
C CYS A 121 -10.99 -15.43 -0.52
N PHE A 122 -12.06 -16.18 -0.29
CA PHE A 122 -13.12 -15.73 0.60
C PHE A 122 -12.65 -15.95 2.06
N PRO A 123 -12.78 -14.96 2.96
CA PRO A 123 -12.25 -15.09 4.31
C PRO A 123 -13.03 -16.13 5.11
N GLU A 124 -12.31 -17.07 5.73
CA GLU A 124 -12.93 -18.09 6.58
C GLU A 124 -13.61 -17.45 7.79
N LYS A 125 -13.11 -16.30 8.28
CA LYS A 125 -13.64 -15.58 9.43
C LYS A 125 -13.91 -14.12 9.08
N MET A 126 -15.08 -13.62 9.46
CA MET A 126 -15.50 -12.23 9.28
C MET A 126 -16.17 -11.76 10.56
N GLN A 127 -15.98 -10.50 10.97
CA GLN A 127 -16.83 -9.93 12.00
C GLN A 127 -18.01 -9.22 11.36
N VAL A 128 -19.22 -9.51 11.83
CA VAL A 128 -20.45 -8.92 11.30
C VAL A 128 -21.14 -8.18 12.43
N LYS A 129 -21.60 -6.97 12.15
CA LYS A 129 -22.35 -6.15 13.11
C LYS A 129 -23.75 -6.71 13.22
N ASN A 130 -24.16 -7.10 14.43
CA ASN A 130 -25.52 -7.55 14.67
C ASN A 130 -26.49 -6.37 14.81
N GLU A 131 -27.79 -6.68 14.93
CA GLU A 131 -28.87 -5.68 15.07
C GLU A 131 -28.72 -4.78 16.31
N ASN A 132 -28.02 -5.26 17.34
CA ASN A 132 -27.71 -4.50 18.56
C ASN A 132 -26.43 -3.65 18.42
N GLY A 133 -25.86 -3.56 17.22
CA GLY A 133 -24.63 -2.82 16.94
C GLY A 133 -23.34 -3.46 17.43
N LYS A 134 -23.39 -4.68 18.00
CA LYS A 134 -22.20 -5.41 18.50
C LYS A 134 -21.58 -6.26 17.39
N TRP A 135 -20.25 -6.30 17.37
CA TRP A 135 -19.50 -7.15 16.44
C TRP A 135 -19.47 -8.59 16.93
N LYS A 136 -19.87 -9.54 16.07
CA LYS A 136 -19.75 -10.98 16.31
C LYS A 136 -18.85 -11.58 15.24
N THR A 137 -17.92 -12.43 15.65
CA THR A 137 -17.07 -13.18 14.70
C THR A 137 -17.84 -14.39 14.19
N TYR A 138 -18.06 -14.42 12.88
CA TYR A 138 -18.63 -15.54 12.17
C TYR A 138 -17.54 -16.21 11.35
N ARG A 139 -17.66 -17.52 11.19
CA ARG A 139 -17.05 -18.17 10.04
C ARG A 139 -17.93 -17.95 8.84
N ALA A 140 -17.33 -17.68 7.69
CA ALA A 140 -18.07 -17.29 6.52
C ALA A 140 -17.77 -18.24 5.35
N ALA A 141 -18.82 -18.65 4.64
CA ALA A 141 -18.70 -19.43 3.41
C ALA A 141 -19.59 -18.79 2.35
N PHE A 142 -19.09 -18.71 1.13
CA PHE A 142 -19.83 -18.09 0.03
C PHE A 142 -20.33 -19.14 -0.96
N ASN A 143 -21.63 -19.13 -1.22
CA ASN A 143 -22.22 -19.88 -2.31
C ASN A 143 -22.21 -19.03 -3.58
N TRP A 144 -21.22 -19.24 -4.44
CA TRP A 144 -21.11 -18.54 -5.73
C TRP A 144 -22.34 -18.75 -6.61
N LYS A 145 -22.78 -20.01 -6.76
CA LYS A 145 -23.91 -20.38 -7.63
C LYS A 145 -25.25 -19.80 -7.17
N ARG A 146 -25.54 -19.85 -5.86
CA ARG A 146 -26.82 -19.39 -5.28
C ARG A 146 -26.77 -17.96 -4.72
N ARG A 147 -25.61 -17.29 -4.76
CA ARG A 147 -25.41 -15.91 -4.25
C ARG A 147 -25.76 -15.79 -2.77
N ARG A 148 -25.17 -16.62 -1.92
CA ARG A 148 -25.45 -16.60 -0.47
C ARG A 148 -24.17 -16.53 0.33
N LEU A 149 -24.12 -15.56 1.24
CA LEU A 149 -23.14 -15.53 2.32
C LEU A 149 -23.70 -16.33 3.49
N LEU A 150 -23.10 -17.47 3.79
CA LEU A 150 -23.40 -18.25 4.97
C LEU A 150 -22.50 -17.80 6.11
N LEU A 151 -23.10 -17.46 7.24
CA LEU A 151 -22.39 -17.10 8.46
C LEU A 151 -22.65 -18.17 9.52
N PHE A 152 -21.57 -18.67 10.12
CA PHE A 152 -21.60 -19.69 11.15
C PHE A 152 -21.02 -19.09 12.43
N ASN A 153 -21.79 -19.07 13.53
CA ASN A 153 -21.26 -18.58 14.80
C ASN A 153 -20.28 -19.64 15.35
N ALA A 154 -19.01 -19.26 15.48
CA ALA A 154 -17.97 -20.18 15.93
C ALA A 154 -18.10 -20.57 17.42
N ALA A 155 -18.76 -19.74 18.24
CA ALA A 155 -18.87 -19.93 19.68
C ALA A 155 -20.10 -20.76 20.09
N ALA A 156 -21.18 -20.72 19.32
CA ALA A 156 -22.46 -21.28 19.75
C ALA A 156 -22.66 -22.77 19.41
N ASN A 157 -21.78 -23.42 18.63
CA ASN A 157 -22.06 -24.73 17.99
C ASN A 157 -23.42 -24.78 17.24
N GLU A 158 -24.05 -23.63 17.02
CA GLU A 158 -25.36 -23.45 16.41
C GLU A 158 -25.24 -22.52 15.21
N GLN A 159 -26.08 -22.78 14.21
CA GLN A 159 -26.18 -21.96 13.02
C GLN A 159 -27.07 -20.75 13.33
N GLU A 160 -26.48 -19.66 13.85
CA GLU A 160 -27.28 -18.50 14.30
C GLU A 160 -28.02 -17.77 13.16
N LYS A 161 -27.47 -17.70 11.93
CA LYS A 161 -28.08 -16.85 10.88
C LYS A 161 -27.62 -17.21 9.45
N ILE A 162 -28.53 -17.71 8.62
CA ILE A 162 -28.38 -17.63 7.16
C ILE A 162 -28.78 -16.21 6.76
N VAL A 163 -27.81 -15.33 6.54
CA VAL A 163 -28.11 -13.99 6.05
C VAL A 163 -28.33 -14.06 4.53
N PHE A 164 -29.59 -13.95 4.13
CA PHE A 164 -29.94 -13.76 2.73
C PHE A 164 -29.65 -12.30 2.37
N ILE A 165 -28.57 -12.06 1.64
CA ILE A 165 -28.49 -10.85 0.83
C ILE A 165 -29.56 -11.05 -0.26
N SER A 166 -30.67 -10.33 -0.13
CA SER A 166 -31.96 -10.72 -0.73
C SER A 166 -31.91 -10.85 -2.26
N LYS A 167 -32.83 -11.64 -2.83
CA LYS A 167 -33.10 -11.70 -4.29
C LYS A 167 -33.46 -10.34 -4.92
N LYS A 168 -33.73 -9.29 -4.13
CA LYS A 168 -34.12 -7.95 -4.58
C LYS A 168 -33.01 -6.89 -4.52
N CYS A 169 -31.81 -7.21 -4.03
CA CYS A 169 -30.67 -6.29 -4.13
C CYS A 169 -30.17 -6.27 -5.58
N THR A 170 -30.73 -5.39 -6.41
CA THR A 170 -30.25 -5.15 -7.77
C THR A 170 -28.92 -4.41 -7.75
N GLU A 171 -28.66 -3.62 -6.70
CA GLU A 171 -27.39 -2.93 -6.46
C GLU A 171 -27.00 -3.07 -4.99
N ILE A 172 -25.74 -3.44 -4.75
CA ILE A 172 -25.12 -3.45 -3.42
C ILE A 172 -24.27 -2.20 -3.37
N ASP A 173 -24.73 -1.19 -2.64
CA ASP A 173 -23.95 0.02 -2.41
C ASP A 173 -22.83 -0.30 -1.41
N LEU A 174 -21.63 -0.55 -1.93
CA LEU A 174 -20.46 -0.92 -1.13
C LEU A 174 -19.85 0.36 -0.55
N LYS A 175 -20.16 0.66 0.73
CA LYS A 175 -19.49 1.76 1.44
C LYS A 175 -18.37 1.24 2.30
N PHE A 176 -17.22 1.89 2.21
CA PHE A 176 -16.04 1.58 3.01
C PHE A 176 -15.83 2.64 4.09
N SER A 177 -15.47 2.20 5.29
CA SER A 177 -15.03 3.08 6.36
C SER A 177 -14.00 2.37 7.22
N THR A 178 -13.08 3.11 7.82
CA THR A 178 -12.08 2.53 8.74
C THR A 178 -12.64 2.56 10.15
N ASP A 179 -12.53 1.44 10.85
CA ASP A 179 -12.99 1.27 12.23
C ASP A 179 -11.80 1.11 13.18
N PHE A 180 -11.68 2.10 14.07
CA PHE A 180 -10.63 2.19 15.06
C PHE A 180 -11.08 1.71 16.45
N SER A 181 -12.28 1.12 16.60
CA SER A 181 -12.83 0.82 17.94
C SER A 181 -12.03 -0.23 18.72
N GLU A 182 -11.26 -1.09 18.04
CA GLU A 182 -10.39 -2.11 18.66
C GLU A 182 -8.92 -1.74 18.54
N LEU A 183 -8.61 -0.53 18.07
CA LEU A 183 -7.24 -0.12 17.82
C LEU A 183 -6.44 -0.05 19.13
N GLU A 184 -7.04 0.54 20.18
CA GLU A 184 -6.44 0.67 21.51
C GLU A 184 -6.09 -0.69 22.15
N THR A 185 -6.90 -1.72 21.92
CA THR A 185 -6.73 -3.04 22.57
C THR A 185 -5.93 -4.03 21.72
N SER A 186 -6.19 -4.06 20.42
CA SER A 186 -5.65 -5.07 19.51
C SER A 186 -4.54 -4.56 18.60
N HIS A 187 -4.38 -3.24 18.50
CA HIS A 187 -3.47 -2.58 17.53
C HIS A 187 -3.82 -2.93 16.08
N LYS A 188 -5.04 -3.40 15.82
CA LYS A 188 -5.53 -3.73 14.49
C LYS A 188 -6.44 -2.64 13.96
N LYS A 189 -6.25 -2.32 12.68
CA LYS A 189 -7.18 -1.51 11.91
C LYS A 189 -8.18 -2.44 11.24
N TRP A 190 -9.45 -2.17 11.44
CA TRP A 190 -10.52 -2.85 10.72
C TRP A 190 -11.04 -1.92 9.62
N HIS A 191 -11.46 -2.50 8.51
CA HIS A 191 -12.22 -1.81 7.47
C HIS A 191 -13.62 -2.37 7.47
N ILE A 192 -14.60 -1.50 7.66
CA ILE A 192 -16.00 -1.85 7.53
C ILE A 192 -16.40 -1.76 6.07
N VAL A 193 -16.86 -2.88 5.54
CA VAL A 193 -17.62 -2.95 4.30
C VAL A 193 -19.10 -2.97 4.67
N THR A 194 -19.81 -1.92 4.25
CA THR A 194 -21.26 -1.83 4.37
C THR A 194 -21.86 -2.33 3.07
N LEU A 195 -22.63 -3.41 3.16
CA LEU A 195 -23.25 -4.07 1.99
C LEU A 195 -24.73 -3.65 1.85
N SER A 196 -25.34 -3.26 2.95
CA SER A 196 -26.64 -2.60 3.04
C SER A 196 -26.65 -1.74 4.30
N PRO A 197 -27.61 -0.80 4.46
CA PRO A 197 -27.73 0.00 5.68
C PRO A 197 -27.82 -0.80 6.99
N SER A 198 -28.15 -2.09 6.91
CA SER A 198 -28.28 -3.00 8.05
C SER A 198 -27.22 -4.11 8.11
N PHE A 199 -26.31 -4.18 7.14
CA PHE A 199 -25.32 -5.27 7.05
C PHE A 199 -23.91 -4.72 6.87
N HIS A 200 -23.17 -4.71 7.99
CA HIS A 200 -21.80 -4.24 8.07
C HIS A 200 -20.87 -5.39 8.41
N VAL A 201 -19.73 -5.45 7.73
CA VAL A 201 -18.73 -6.48 7.87
C VAL A 201 -17.39 -5.83 8.13
N ARG A 202 -16.69 -6.19 9.21
CA ARG A 202 -15.28 -5.84 9.36
C ARG A 202 -14.41 -6.85 8.61
N LEU A 203 -13.57 -6.29 7.77
CA LEU A 203 -12.45 -6.93 7.12
C LEU A 203 -11.18 -6.41 7.78
N ASP A 204 -10.22 -7.31 7.98
CA ASP A 204 -8.88 -6.93 8.41
C ASP A 204 -8.20 -6.19 7.23
N SER A 205 -7.23 -5.31 7.49
CA SER A 205 -6.57 -4.49 6.47
C SER A 205 -6.02 -5.32 5.30
N TRP A 206 -5.43 -6.48 5.60
CA TRP A 206 -4.96 -7.42 4.59
C TRP A 206 -6.11 -8.01 3.76
N MET A 207 -7.30 -8.20 4.34
CA MET A 207 -8.45 -8.74 3.61
C MET A 207 -8.96 -7.74 2.58
N VAL A 208 -8.93 -6.44 2.86
CA VAL A 208 -9.36 -5.41 1.90
C VAL A 208 -8.44 -5.34 0.70
N SER A 209 -7.12 -5.41 0.94
CA SER A 209 -6.13 -5.42 -0.14
C SER A 209 -6.16 -6.73 -0.95
N HIS A 210 -6.59 -7.85 -0.35
CA HIS A 210 -6.68 -9.18 -1.00
C HIS A 210 -8.02 -9.51 -1.59
N PHE A 211 -9.08 -8.84 -1.16
CA PHE A 211 -10.37 -8.94 -1.79
C PHE A 211 -10.23 -8.33 -3.19
N ARG A 212 -9.80 -9.16 -4.14
CA ARG A 212 -10.03 -8.91 -5.55
C ARG A 212 -11.54 -8.77 -5.66
N PHE A 213 -11.99 -7.53 -5.82
CA PHE A 213 -13.40 -7.18 -5.96
C PHE A 213 -14.07 -8.00 -7.06
N SER A 214 -13.32 -8.57 -8.01
CA SER A 214 -13.82 -9.55 -8.99
C SER A 214 -14.65 -10.67 -8.36
N SER A 215 -14.31 -11.13 -7.15
CA SER A 215 -15.09 -12.14 -6.42
C SER A 215 -16.43 -11.55 -5.95
N TRP A 216 -16.46 -10.45 -5.22
CA TRP A 216 -17.72 -9.76 -4.84
C TRP A 216 -18.52 -9.19 -6.02
N LEU A 217 -17.92 -9.05 -7.20
CA LEU A 217 -18.63 -8.55 -8.37
C LEU A 217 -19.18 -9.64 -9.28
N GLU A 218 -18.61 -10.84 -9.30
CA GLU A 218 -19.34 -12.02 -9.81
C GLU A 218 -20.70 -12.15 -9.09
N PHE A 219 -20.80 -11.67 -7.84
CA PHE A 219 -22.04 -11.57 -7.09
C PHE A 219 -23.00 -10.44 -7.55
N GLN A 220 -22.50 -9.23 -7.88
CA GLN A 220 -23.32 -8.12 -8.42
C GLN A 220 -23.71 -8.29 -9.90
N ILE A 221 -22.82 -8.77 -10.76
CA ILE A 221 -23.08 -8.99 -12.20
C ILE A 221 -24.19 -10.04 -12.38
N PHE A 222 -24.15 -11.08 -11.55
CA PHE A 222 -25.16 -12.12 -11.60
C PHE A 222 -26.52 -11.58 -11.04
N SER A 223 -26.55 -10.68 -10.04
CA SER A 223 -27.80 -10.07 -9.51
C SER A 223 -28.56 -9.20 -10.52
N LEU A 224 -27.87 -8.40 -11.31
CA LEU A 224 -28.48 -7.56 -12.37
C LEU A 224 -29.15 -8.38 -13.48
N THR A 225 -28.60 -9.56 -13.82
CA THR A 225 -29.14 -10.43 -14.89
C THR A 225 -30.53 -11.02 -14.56
N CYS A 226 -30.95 -11.00 -13.29
CA CYS A 226 -32.23 -11.61 -12.87
C CYS A 226 -33.39 -10.60 -12.74
N ALA A 227 -33.12 -9.29 -12.72
CA ALA A 227 -34.17 -8.28 -12.61
C ALA A 227 -35.03 -8.18 -13.88
N THR A 228 -34.49 -8.58 -15.04
CA THR A 228 -35.17 -8.55 -16.34
C THR A 228 -36.12 -9.72 -16.60
N GLN A 229 -36.16 -10.74 -15.73
CA GLN A 229 -37.07 -11.90 -15.86
C GLN A 229 -38.55 -11.62 -15.51
N LYS A 230 -38.94 -10.35 -15.30
CA LYS A 230 -40.30 -9.99 -14.88
C LYS A 230 -41.27 -9.55 -15.98
N GLY A 231 -40.90 -9.67 -17.26
CA GLY A 231 -41.86 -9.57 -18.37
C GLY A 231 -42.34 -10.95 -18.79
N GLY A 232 -43.49 -11.41 -18.29
CA GLY A 232 -44.09 -12.68 -18.72
C GLY A 232 -44.52 -12.61 -20.18
N VAL A 233 -43.88 -13.40 -21.06
CA VAL A 233 -44.34 -13.69 -22.42
C VAL A 233 -44.07 -15.16 -22.74
N GLN A 234 -45.05 -15.80 -23.38
CA GLN A 234 -45.20 -17.23 -23.68
C GLN A 234 -44.00 -17.93 -24.34
N GLN A 235 -43.98 -19.25 -24.09
CA GLN A 235 -42.91 -20.25 -24.25
C GLN A 235 -42.28 -20.46 -25.65
N GLU A 236 -42.62 -19.72 -26.71
CA GLU A 236 -41.98 -19.93 -28.03
C GLU A 236 -40.81 -18.98 -28.34
N LYS A 237 -40.53 -17.99 -27.47
CA LYS A 237 -39.33 -17.12 -27.59
C LYS A 237 -38.15 -17.56 -26.72
N GLU A 238 -38.21 -18.74 -26.10
CA GLU A 238 -37.13 -19.26 -25.25
C GLU A 238 -35.83 -19.49 -26.02
N SER A 239 -35.86 -19.86 -27.32
CA SER A 239 -34.65 -20.07 -28.14
C SER A 239 -33.85 -18.77 -28.40
N VAL A 240 -34.52 -17.65 -28.62
CA VAL A 240 -33.87 -16.35 -28.84
C VAL A 240 -33.46 -15.70 -27.52
N ALA A 241 -34.27 -15.86 -26.47
CA ALA A 241 -33.93 -15.40 -25.12
C ALA A 241 -32.76 -16.20 -24.51
N LEU A 242 -32.67 -17.52 -24.73
CA LEU A 242 -31.52 -18.34 -24.33
C LEU A 242 -30.25 -18.03 -25.14
N LYS A 243 -30.38 -17.69 -26.44
CA LYS A 243 -29.26 -17.15 -27.23
C LYS A 243 -28.77 -15.80 -26.71
N ASN A 244 -29.68 -14.89 -26.34
CA ASN A 244 -29.35 -13.60 -25.73
C ASN A 244 -28.82 -13.73 -24.28
N LEU A 245 -29.27 -14.74 -23.52
CA LEU A 245 -28.76 -15.07 -22.18
C LEU A 245 -27.36 -15.68 -22.22
N ASN A 246 -27.00 -16.42 -23.27
CA ASN A 246 -25.61 -16.84 -23.50
C ASN A 246 -24.70 -15.68 -23.92
N LEU A 247 -25.24 -14.61 -24.52
CA LEU A 247 -24.50 -13.34 -24.72
C LEU A 247 -24.29 -12.56 -23.41
N LEU A 248 -25.27 -12.53 -22.51
CA LEU A 248 -25.17 -11.90 -21.18
C LEU A 248 -24.29 -12.69 -20.19
N ARG A 249 -24.19 -14.01 -20.34
CA ARG A 249 -23.27 -14.88 -19.57
C ARG A 249 -21.79 -14.60 -19.87
N LEU A 250 -21.53 -13.80 -20.90
CA LEU A 250 -20.23 -13.56 -21.52
C LEU A 250 -19.79 -12.09 -21.46
N SER A 251 -20.63 -11.17 -20.98
CA SER A 251 -20.35 -9.73 -20.93
C SER A 251 -19.83 -9.25 -19.57
N CYS A 252 -18.88 -9.97 -18.96
CA CYS A 252 -18.17 -9.43 -17.80
C CYS A 252 -17.06 -8.47 -18.27
N PHE A 253 -17.39 -7.18 -18.34
CA PHE A 253 -16.41 -6.15 -18.62
C PHE A 253 -15.47 -6.00 -17.40
N GLN A 254 -14.29 -6.60 -17.49
CA GLN A 254 -13.24 -6.44 -16.48
C GLN A 254 -12.36 -5.27 -16.90
N VAL A 255 -12.36 -4.21 -16.09
CA VAL A 255 -11.37 -3.14 -16.19
C VAL A 255 -10.14 -3.55 -15.38
N GLN A 256 -9.07 -3.89 -16.08
CA GLN A 256 -7.75 -4.06 -15.52
C GLN A 256 -7.11 -2.69 -15.34
N ILE A 257 -6.72 -2.32 -14.13
CA ILE A 257 -6.09 -1.02 -13.90
C ILE A 257 -4.59 -1.24 -13.89
N LYS A 258 -3.90 -0.58 -14.81
CA LYS A 258 -2.46 -0.42 -14.77
C LYS A 258 -2.20 0.92 -14.08
N PHE A 259 -1.64 0.86 -12.88
CA PHE A 259 -1.41 2.05 -12.08
C PHE A 259 0.01 2.58 -12.26
N LEU A 260 0.15 3.91 -12.40
CA LEU A 260 1.42 4.60 -12.68
C LEU A 260 1.89 5.52 -11.55
N ASN A 261 1.57 5.22 -10.28
CA ASN A 261 2.04 6.03 -9.16
C ASN A 261 3.39 5.55 -8.60
N PHE A 262 4.10 6.47 -7.95
CA PHE A 262 5.43 6.28 -7.37
C PHE A 262 5.50 5.13 -6.35
N LEU A 263 4.48 4.98 -5.50
CA LEU A 263 4.42 3.88 -4.51
C LEU A 263 4.16 2.51 -5.16
N GLU A 264 3.66 2.47 -6.41
CA GLU A 264 3.15 1.24 -7.04
C GLU A 264 3.83 0.85 -8.35
N LYS A 265 4.69 1.66 -8.98
CA LYS A 265 5.56 1.15 -10.06
C LYS A 265 6.39 -0.07 -9.64
N GLN A 266 6.46 -0.33 -8.33
CA GLN A 266 7.09 -1.52 -7.78
C GLN A 266 6.33 -2.81 -8.08
N LEU A 267 5.02 -2.75 -8.21
CA LEU A 267 4.19 -3.92 -8.31
C LEU A 267 3.37 -3.69 -9.58
N HIS A 268 3.35 -4.62 -10.51
CA HIS A 268 2.29 -4.63 -11.52
C HIS A 268 1.12 -5.50 -11.06
N PRO A 269 0.45 -5.28 -9.89
CA PRO A 269 -0.79 -5.95 -9.65
C PRO A 269 -1.77 -5.25 -10.60
N MET A 270 -2.10 -5.94 -11.68
CA MET A 270 -3.27 -5.55 -12.45
C MET A 270 -4.48 -5.69 -11.52
N PHE A 271 -4.99 -4.57 -11.03
CA PHE A 271 -6.22 -4.57 -10.25
C PHE A 271 -7.37 -4.82 -11.19
N ARG A 272 -8.36 -5.60 -10.74
CA ARG A 272 -9.54 -5.89 -11.54
C ARG A 272 -10.74 -5.29 -10.86
N ILE A 273 -11.28 -4.24 -11.46
CA ILE A 273 -12.59 -3.71 -11.11
C ILE A 273 -13.54 -4.20 -12.19
N ALA A 274 -14.60 -4.85 -11.77
CA ALA A 274 -15.66 -5.18 -12.69
C ALA A 274 -16.71 -4.04 -12.67
N VAL A 275 -17.34 -3.85 -13.81
CA VAL A 275 -18.35 -2.83 -14.05
C VAL A 275 -19.36 -3.41 -15.02
N ASN A 276 -20.63 -3.05 -14.86
CA ASN A 276 -21.64 -3.45 -15.84
C ASN A 276 -21.56 -2.48 -17.02
N PRO A 277 -21.10 -2.91 -18.21
CA PRO A 277 -20.87 -1.97 -19.30
C PRO A 277 -22.16 -1.34 -19.82
N TYR A 278 -23.32 -1.96 -19.58
CA TYR A 278 -24.62 -1.46 -20.07
C TYR A 278 -25.26 -0.40 -19.17
N THR A 279 -24.77 -0.24 -17.94
CA THR A 279 -25.36 0.70 -16.96
C THR A 279 -24.34 1.67 -16.39
N ALA A 280 -23.07 1.28 -16.30
CA ALA A 280 -22.02 2.14 -15.81
C ALA A 280 -21.62 3.15 -16.89
N THR A 281 -21.64 4.42 -16.53
CA THR A 281 -21.00 5.46 -17.32
C THR A 281 -19.48 5.43 -17.14
N PHE A 282 -18.79 6.17 -18.00
CA PHE A 282 -17.36 6.39 -17.88
C PHE A 282 -17.00 7.02 -16.51
N ASP A 283 -17.72 8.06 -16.09
CA ASP A 283 -17.54 8.75 -14.80
C ASP A 283 -17.86 7.84 -13.61
N ASP A 284 -18.91 7.01 -13.68
CA ASP A 284 -19.22 6.06 -12.60
C ASP A 284 -18.08 5.06 -12.40
N THR A 285 -17.50 4.61 -13.51
CA THR A 285 -16.36 3.68 -13.51
C THR A 285 -15.12 4.35 -12.95
N GLN A 286 -14.83 5.59 -13.34
CA GLN A 286 -13.71 6.37 -12.82
C GLN A 286 -13.86 6.63 -11.32
N LYS A 287 -15.05 7.03 -10.85
CA LYS A 287 -15.34 7.20 -9.41
C LYS A 287 -15.13 5.90 -8.62
N LYS A 288 -15.56 4.77 -9.18
CA LYS A 288 -15.35 3.45 -8.56
C LYS A 288 -13.88 3.06 -8.48
N ILE A 289 -13.10 3.38 -9.52
CA ILE A 289 -11.63 3.21 -9.52
C ILE A 289 -10.99 4.08 -8.43
N GLU A 290 -11.37 5.35 -8.37
CA GLU A 290 -10.87 6.31 -7.39
C GLU A 290 -11.18 5.86 -5.95
N GLU A 291 -12.41 5.45 -5.66
CA GLU A 291 -12.81 4.96 -4.34
C GLU A 291 -12.02 3.70 -3.95
N TYR A 292 -11.84 2.76 -4.88
CA TYR A 292 -11.05 1.55 -4.63
C TYR A 292 -9.59 1.89 -4.29
N LEU A 293 -8.96 2.74 -5.10
CA LEU A 293 -7.58 3.18 -4.86
C LEU A 293 -7.47 3.96 -3.55
N ARG A 294 -8.45 4.82 -3.24
CA ARG A 294 -8.52 5.54 -1.97
C ARG A 294 -8.46 4.61 -0.76
N ILE A 295 -9.24 3.54 -0.77
CA ILE A 295 -9.25 2.54 0.31
C ILE A 295 -7.90 1.84 0.42
N MET A 296 -7.31 1.49 -0.72
CA MET A 296 -6.03 0.81 -0.77
C MET A 296 -4.90 1.68 -0.21
N PHE A 297 -4.81 2.94 -0.68
CA PHE A 297 -3.80 3.89 -0.22
C PHE A 297 -4.01 4.29 1.26
N HIS A 298 -5.26 4.37 1.72
CA HIS A 298 -5.57 4.58 3.13
C HIS A 298 -5.03 3.42 3.98
N SER A 299 -5.25 2.19 3.50
CA SER A 299 -4.82 0.98 4.19
C SER A 299 -3.30 0.87 4.26
N PHE A 300 -2.62 1.22 3.17
CA PHE A 300 -1.17 1.06 3.03
C PHE A 300 -0.38 2.16 3.73
N ALA A 301 -0.78 3.42 3.54
CA ALA A 301 0.00 4.57 3.95
C ALA A 301 -0.79 5.60 4.76
N GLY A 302 -2.08 5.36 5.06
CA GLY A 302 -2.92 6.34 5.77
C GLY A 302 -3.31 7.57 4.94
N ILE A 303 -3.11 7.51 3.61
CA ILE A 303 -3.41 8.59 2.66
C ILE A 303 -4.68 8.27 1.87
N ASP A 304 -5.64 9.19 1.82
CA ASP A 304 -6.96 8.95 1.19
C ASP A 304 -7.54 10.18 0.51
N GLN A 305 -6.84 11.33 0.54
CA GLN A 305 -7.24 12.48 -0.22
C GLN A 305 -6.73 12.32 -1.65
N VAL A 306 -7.66 12.15 -2.59
CA VAL A 306 -7.36 12.09 -4.02
C VAL A 306 -7.07 13.51 -4.50
N LEU A 307 -5.88 13.71 -5.07
CA LEU A 307 -5.50 14.98 -5.70
C LEU A 307 -6.05 15.06 -7.13
N TYR A 308 -5.72 14.03 -7.90
CA TYR A 308 -6.22 13.83 -9.25
C TYR A 308 -6.10 12.35 -9.59
N CYS A 309 -6.99 11.91 -10.47
CA CYS A 309 -7.08 10.54 -10.93
C CYS A 309 -7.52 10.62 -12.40
N TYR A 310 -6.61 10.37 -13.33
CA TYR A 310 -6.90 10.43 -14.77
C TYR A 310 -6.41 9.18 -15.49
N HIS A 311 -7.02 8.90 -16.62
CA HIS A 311 -6.69 7.77 -17.47
C HIS A 311 -5.86 8.23 -18.68
N HIS A 312 -4.85 7.44 -19.05
CA HIS A 312 -4.09 7.63 -20.27
C HIS A 312 -4.84 6.98 -21.43
N ALA A 313 -5.85 7.66 -21.96
CA ALA A 313 -6.78 7.13 -22.97
C ALA A 313 -6.10 6.32 -24.11
N LYS A 314 -4.97 6.81 -24.62
CA LYS A 314 -4.18 6.17 -25.70
C LYS A 314 -3.41 4.92 -25.27
N ARG A 315 -3.12 4.77 -23.98
CA ARG A 315 -2.40 3.62 -23.37
C ARG A 315 -3.35 2.57 -22.81
N CYS A 316 -4.65 2.87 -22.75
CA CYS A 316 -5.67 1.87 -22.44
C CYS A 316 -5.76 0.84 -23.56
N GLU A 317 -6.19 -0.37 -23.22
CA GLU A 317 -6.35 -1.47 -24.17
C GLU A 317 -7.77 -2.04 -24.07
N PRO A 318 -8.65 -1.85 -25.08
CA PRO A 318 -8.43 -1.01 -26.25
C PRO A 318 -8.39 0.49 -25.85
N PRO A 319 -7.80 1.36 -26.70
CA PRO A 319 -7.73 2.78 -26.44
C PRO A 319 -9.12 3.42 -26.27
N ILE A 320 -9.22 4.38 -25.36
CA ILE A 320 -10.46 5.13 -25.11
C ILE A 320 -10.50 6.29 -26.11
N PRO A 321 -11.55 6.45 -26.94
CA PRO A 321 -11.64 7.60 -27.84
C PRO A 321 -11.65 8.93 -27.09
N GLU A 322 -10.92 9.94 -27.58
CA GLU A 322 -10.85 11.27 -26.94
C GLU A 322 -12.22 12.00 -26.91
N SER A 323 -13.17 11.56 -27.74
CA SER A 323 -14.53 12.08 -27.81
C SER A 323 -15.46 11.55 -26.72
N VAL A 324 -15.04 10.56 -25.93
CA VAL A 324 -15.85 9.96 -24.86
C VAL A 324 -16.12 11.01 -23.79
N ARG A 325 -17.40 11.23 -23.47
CA ARG A 325 -17.83 12.10 -22.38
C ARG A 325 -18.00 11.29 -21.10
N GLY A 326 -17.93 11.96 -19.96
CA GLY A 326 -18.08 11.32 -18.65
C GLY A 326 -19.39 10.54 -18.47
N ASP A 327 -20.48 11.04 -19.05
CA ASP A 327 -21.81 10.42 -19.04
C ASP A 327 -21.99 9.30 -20.08
N THR A 328 -20.99 9.01 -20.91
CA THR A 328 -21.07 7.96 -21.93
C THR A 328 -21.07 6.58 -21.26
N ILE A 329 -22.05 5.75 -21.59
CA ILE A 329 -22.14 4.37 -21.10
C ILE A 329 -20.99 3.55 -21.69
N LEU A 330 -20.34 2.70 -20.88
CA LEU A 330 -19.18 1.93 -21.34
C LEU A 330 -19.48 1.03 -22.54
N ASN A 331 -20.70 0.48 -22.65
CA ASN A 331 -21.15 -0.25 -23.84
C ASN A 331 -20.88 0.56 -25.11
N ASP A 332 -21.22 1.85 -25.10
CA ASP A 332 -21.11 2.70 -26.28
C ASP A 332 -19.65 3.04 -26.59
N VAL A 333 -18.79 3.04 -25.57
CA VAL A 333 -17.33 3.21 -25.71
C VAL A 333 -16.70 2.01 -26.41
N TYR A 334 -17.13 0.78 -26.10
CA TYR A 334 -16.43 -0.44 -26.49
C TYR A 334 -17.18 -1.35 -27.48
N GLN A 335 -18.44 -1.05 -27.82
CA GLN A 335 -19.27 -1.88 -28.72
C GLN A 335 -18.70 -2.06 -30.13
N SER A 336 -17.82 -1.16 -30.56
CA SER A 336 -17.14 -1.26 -31.86
C SER A 336 -15.95 -2.21 -31.85
N ASP A 337 -15.48 -2.67 -30.68
CA ASP A 337 -14.37 -3.62 -30.60
C ASP A 337 -14.82 -5.01 -31.12
N PRO A 338 -14.06 -5.65 -32.02
CA PRO A 338 -14.42 -6.96 -32.57
C PRO A 338 -14.62 -8.07 -31.54
N ASN A 339 -14.07 -7.92 -30.33
CA ASN A 339 -14.19 -8.89 -29.24
C ASN A 339 -15.35 -8.58 -28.28
N TYR A 340 -16.08 -7.48 -28.45
CA TYR A 340 -17.22 -7.13 -27.61
C TYR A 340 -18.36 -8.15 -27.74
N PRO A 341 -19.06 -8.53 -26.65
CA PRO A 341 -18.90 -8.06 -25.27
C PRO A 341 -17.85 -8.82 -24.45
N ASN A 342 -17.17 -9.81 -25.04
CA ASN A 342 -16.16 -10.67 -24.43
C ASN A 342 -14.75 -10.02 -24.38
N ILE A 343 -14.70 -8.73 -24.10
CA ILE A 343 -13.45 -7.98 -24.10
C ILE A 343 -12.89 -7.84 -22.68
N CYS A 344 -11.57 -7.96 -22.56
CA CYS A 344 -10.84 -7.56 -21.37
C CYS A 344 -10.29 -6.16 -21.62
N VAL A 345 -10.68 -5.20 -20.81
CA VAL A 345 -10.27 -3.81 -21.00
C VAL A 345 -9.26 -3.43 -19.94
N THR A 346 -8.16 -2.82 -20.33
CA THR A 346 -7.12 -2.35 -19.42
C THR A 346 -7.12 -0.83 -19.44
N TRP A 347 -7.43 -0.19 -18.32
CA TRP A 347 -7.27 1.25 -18.15
C TRP A 347 -5.90 1.53 -17.56
N ASP A 348 -5.11 2.35 -18.26
CA ASP A 348 -3.90 2.92 -17.69
C ASP A 348 -4.29 4.18 -16.91
N VAL A 349 -4.23 4.11 -15.59
CA VAL A 349 -4.73 5.16 -14.69
C VAL A 349 -3.58 5.68 -13.84
N SER A 350 -3.47 7.01 -13.77
CA SER A 350 -2.56 7.71 -12.86
C SER A 350 -3.39 8.43 -11.81
N CYS A 351 -3.26 8.02 -10.54
CA CYS A 351 -3.88 8.71 -9.43
C CYS A 351 -2.83 9.06 -8.37
N PHE A 352 -3.04 10.20 -7.74
CA PHE A 352 -2.15 10.75 -6.74
C PHE A 352 -2.94 10.99 -5.47
N PHE A 353 -2.39 10.49 -4.37
CA PHE A 353 -3.00 10.54 -3.05
C PHE A 353 -2.10 11.29 -2.09
N MET A 354 -2.71 11.93 -1.10
CA MET A 354 -2.01 12.58 -0.01
C MET A 354 -2.76 12.37 1.31
N ALA A 355 -2.07 12.61 2.42
CA ALA A 355 -2.70 12.73 3.72
C ALA A 355 -3.53 14.04 3.77
N PRO A 356 -4.81 14.00 4.18
CA PRO A 356 -5.58 15.19 4.51
C PRO A 356 -4.82 16.09 5.48
N TYR A 357 -5.00 17.40 5.36
CA TYR A 357 -4.24 18.37 6.16
C TYR A 357 -4.38 18.15 7.67
N GLU A 358 -5.56 17.72 8.13
CA GLU A 358 -5.86 17.42 9.53
C GLU A 358 -5.07 16.21 10.05
N ARG A 359 -4.63 15.33 9.14
CA ARG A 359 -3.80 14.15 9.43
C ARG A 359 -2.34 14.35 9.09
N THR A 360 -1.90 15.59 9.00
CA THR A 360 -0.49 15.94 8.78
C THR A 360 0.11 16.61 10.00
N VAL A 361 1.41 16.39 10.19
CA VAL A 361 2.18 16.96 11.30
C VAL A 361 3.26 17.89 10.78
N GLU A 362 3.54 18.92 11.56
CA GLU A 362 4.65 19.83 11.30
C GLU A 362 5.85 19.38 12.14
N ALA A 363 7.03 19.30 11.53
CA ALA A 363 8.27 19.05 12.27
C ALA A 363 8.43 20.16 13.30
N LYS A 364 8.40 19.79 14.59
CA LYS A 364 8.51 20.79 15.66
C LYS A 364 9.98 21.03 15.95
N VAL A 365 10.49 22.19 15.55
CA VAL A 365 11.75 22.69 16.10
C VAL A 365 11.50 23.07 17.56
N LYS A 366 11.66 22.10 18.45
CA LYS A 366 11.63 22.39 19.88
C LYS A 366 12.97 23.00 20.22
N HIS A 367 13.02 24.32 20.43
CA HIS A 367 14.14 24.97 21.11
C HIS A 367 14.20 24.42 22.54
N LYS A 368 14.95 23.34 22.72
CA LYS A 368 15.12 22.70 24.02
C LYS A 368 16.23 23.38 24.80
N LYS A 369 16.17 23.17 26.13
CA LYS A 369 17.26 23.49 27.05
C LYS A 369 18.58 22.89 26.53
N PRO A 370 19.72 23.56 26.75
CA PRO A 370 21.02 23.07 26.32
C PRO A 370 21.22 21.61 26.78
N MET A 371 21.59 20.77 25.83
CA MET A 371 21.84 19.34 26.03
C MET A 371 23.03 19.13 26.97
N ASN A 372 23.00 18.08 27.80
CA ASN A 372 24.16 17.70 28.60
C ASN A 372 25.17 16.95 27.71
N ILE A 373 26.17 17.67 27.22
CA ILE A 373 27.19 17.18 26.26
C ILE A 373 27.98 15.99 26.83
N ASP A 374 28.19 15.94 28.16
CA ASP A 374 29.05 14.93 28.80
C ASP A 374 28.53 13.50 28.60
N HIS A 375 27.21 13.32 28.53
CA HIS A 375 26.59 12.02 28.29
C HIS A 375 26.91 11.47 26.89
N TYR A 376 27.01 12.34 25.88
CA TYR A 376 27.24 11.94 24.49
C TYR A 376 28.71 11.68 24.19
N LEU A 377 29.62 12.42 24.80
CA LEU A 377 31.06 12.23 24.60
C LEU A 377 31.50 10.81 24.99
N LEU A 378 30.98 10.29 26.11
CA LEU A 378 31.27 8.93 26.59
C LEU A 378 30.78 7.82 25.65
N GLN A 379 29.70 8.05 24.89
CA GLN A 379 29.19 7.07 23.92
C GLN A 379 29.94 7.15 22.56
N SER A 380 30.56 8.29 22.25
CA SER A 380 31.16 8.57 20.95
C SER A 380 32.56 7.97 20.73
N GLU A 381 33.28 7.62 21.80
CA GLU A 381 34.68 7.21 21.71
C GLU A 381 34.88 5.77 21.20
N GLU A 382 33.89 4.88 21.35
CA GLU A 382 34.18 3.45 21.19
C GLU A 382 34.18 2.91 19.75
N LYS A 383 33.52 3.51 18.75
CA LYS A 383 33.55 2.97 17.35
C LYS A 383 33.35 4.05 16.30
N LYS A 384 34.39 4.87 16.09
CA LYS A 384 34.43 5.85 14.99
C LYS A 384 34.69 5.13 13.66
N ILE A 385 33.63 4.96 12.88
CA ILE A 385 33.68 4.28 11.58
C ILE A 385 33.86 5.35 10.52
N ASP A 386 34.73 5.09 9.54
CA ASP A 386 34.80 5.87 8.32
C ASP A 386 33.47 5.70 7.56
N PHE A 387 32.55 6.63 7.76
CA PHE A 387 31.17 6.56 7.30
C PHE A 387 30.97 7.54 6.14
N ASN A 388 30.95 7.01 4.91
CA ASN A 388 30.57 7.77 3.72
C ASN A 388 29.19 7.28 3.21
N PRO A 389 28.08 7.98 3.52
CA PRO A 389 26.72 7.59 3.11
C PRO A 389 26.40 7.93 1.65
N PHE A 390 27.37 8.43 0.90
CA PHE A 390 27.20 8.95 -0.45
C PHE A 390 27.65 7.95 -1.51
N LEU A 391 26.85 7.82 -2.57
CA LEU A 391 27.30 7.27 -3.85
C LEU A 391 27.19 8.34 -4.92
N TYR A 392 28.08 8.27 -5.89
CA TYR A 392 27.99 9.13 -7.06
C TYR A 392 26.98 8.57 -8.07
N ILE A 393 26.38 9.45 -8.87
CA ILE A 393 25.38 9.05 -9.88
C ILE A 393 25.92 8.07 -10.93
N ASN A 394 27.24 8.08 -11.21
CA ASN A 394 27.87 7.08 -12.08
C ASN A 394 27.94 5.68 -11.45
N GLU A 395 27.73 5.56 -10.14
CA GLU A 395 27.66 4.30 -9.38
C GLU A 395 26.22 3.79 -9.26
N VAL A 396 25.25 4.41 -9.94
CA VAL A 396 23.83 4.00 -9.98
C VAL A 396 23.66 2.52 -10.36
N ALA A 397 24.57 1.94 -11.12
CA ALA A 397 24.55 0.50 -11.43
C ALA A 397 24.59 -0.38 -10.17
N VAL A 398 25.35 0.03 -9.13
CA VAL A 398 25.44 -0.69 -7.86
C VAL A 398 24.10 -0.63 -7.12
N ILE A 399 23.50 0.55 -7.03
CA ILE A 399 22.16 0.70 -6.42
C ILE A 399 21.12 -0.09 -7.20
N ARG A 400 21.20 -0.14 -8.53
CA ARG A 400 20.29 -0.97 -9.34
C ARG A 400 20.41 -2.45 -9.03
N MET A 401 21.61 -2.95 -8.72
CA MET A 401 21.80 -4.35 -8.35
C MET A 401 21.18 -4.64 -6.98
N ILE A 402 21.47 -3.79 -5.99
CA ILE A 402 20.89 -3.85 -4.64
C ILE A 402 19.38 -3.75 -4.71
N ASP A 403 18.87 -2.79 -5.47
CA ASP A 403 17.45 -2.59 -5.64
C ASP A 403 16.84 -3.70 -6.44
N ALA A 404 17.46 -4.28 -7.47
CA ALA A 404 16.89 -5.45 -8.16
C ALA A 404 16.72 -6.65 -7.22
N GLU A 405 17.72 -6.91 -6.37
CA GLU A 405 17.67 -7.98 -5.37
C GLU A 405 16.62 -7.71 -4.29
N THR A 406 16.67 -6.51 -3.69
CA THR A 406 15.68 -6.09 -2.69
C THR A 406 14.30 -5.93 -3.31
N PHE A 407 14.14 -5.64 -4.60
CA PHE A 407 12.88 -5.42 -5.32
C PHE A 407 12.15 -6.73 -5.61
N LEU A 408 12.85 -7.71 -6.17
CA LEU A 408 12.30 -9.06 -6.38
C LEU A 408 11.72 -9.61 -5.09
N LEU A 409 12.39 -9.30 -3.98
CA LEU A 409 11.97 -9.71 -2.68
C LEU A 409 10.98 -8.73 -2.04
N SER A 410 11.05 -7.42 -2.30
CA SER A 410 10.05 -6.43 -1.89
C SER A 410 8.71 -6.76 -2.51
N ASN A 411 8.68 -7.33 -3.72
CA ASN A 411 7.45 -7.85 -4.30
C ASN A 411 6.91 -9.06 -3.54
N LYS A 412 7.80 -9.99 -3.13
CA LYS A 412 7.40 -11.12 -2.28
C LYS A 412 6.98 -10.67 -0.89
N LEU A 413 7.65 -9.69 -0.31
CA LEU A 413 7.38 -9.11 1.01
C LEU A 413 6.13 -8.26 0.96
N PHE A 414 5.93 -7.47 -0.08
CA PHE A 414 4.72 -6.71 -0.29
C PHE A 414 3.57 -7.67 -0.49
N GLU A 415 3.68 -8.68 -1.38
CA GLU A 415 2.70 -9.77 -1.48
C GLU A 415 2.51 -10.49 -0.14
N ALA A 416 3.56 -10.62 0.67
CA ALA A 416 3.48 -11.20 2.01
C ALA A 416 2.71 -10.26 2.93
N MET A 417 3.05 -8.99 3.13
CA MET A 417 2.26 -8.01 3.91
C MET A 417 0.80 -7.97 3.49
N LEU A 418 0.59 -8.04 2.17
CA LEU A 418 -0.68 -8.11 1.53
C LEU A 418 -1.44 -9.36 2.03
N LYS A 419 -0.81 -10.53 2.05
CA LYS A 419 -1.40 -11.83 2.45
C LYS A 419 -1.30 -12.14 3.96
N GLU A 420 -0.43 -11.47 4.70
CA GLU A 420 0.11 -11.87 5.98
C GLU A 420 -0.19 -10.81 7.05
N GLN A 421 -0.41 -11.29 8.27
CA GLN A 421 -0.66 -10.45 9.43
C GLN A 421 0.64 -9.72 9.83
N ASP A 422 0.53 -8.50 10.37
CA ASP A 422 1.63 -7.72 10.98
C ASP A 422 2.60 -8.58 11.81
N THR A 423 2.07 -9.61 12.49
CA THR A 423 2.79 -10.66 13.21
C THR A 423 3.92 -11.30 12.41
N LYS A 424 3.70 -11.69 11.14
CA LYS A 424 4.73 -12.36 10.34
C LYS A 424 5.86 -11.43 9.93
N MET A 425 5.54 -10.17 9.63
CA MET A 425 6.55 -9.16 9.35
C MET A 425 7.39 -8.86 10.60
N LEU A 426 6.75 -8.73 11.76
CA LEU A 426 7.44 -8.60 13.06
C LEU A 426 8.36 -9.80 13.34
N LYS A 427 7.87 -11.04 13.13
CA LYS A 427 8.69 -12.24 13.30
C LYS A 427 9.90 -12.23 12.38
N ALA A 428 9.71 -11.85 11.11
CA ALA A 428 10.79 -11.81 10.14
C ALA A 428 11.85 -10.75 10.49
N LEU A 429 11.40 -9.54 10.85
CA LEU A 429 12.27 -8.45 11.33
C LEU A 429 13.08 -8.88 12.56
N PHE A 430 12.43 -9.44 13.57
CA PHE A 430 13.12 -9.83 14.81
C PHE A 430 14.02 -11.05 14.61
N HIS A 431 13.60 -12.01 13.77
CA HIS A 431 14.43 -13.15 13.42
C HIS A 431 15.73 -12.71 12.75
N GLU A 432 15.66 -11.75 11.82
CA GLU A 432 16.82 -11.14 11.16
C GLU A 432 17.76 -10.44 12.16
N VAL A 433 17.21 -9.59 13.05
CA VAL A 433 17.99 -8.91 14.09
C VAL A 433 18.71 -9.93 15.00
N ILE A 434 18.02 -11.00 15.41
CA ILE A 434 18.62 -12.07 16.23
C ILE A 434 19.68 -12.84 15.44
N ALA A 435 19.43 -13.16 14.17
CA ALA A 435 20.36 -13.87 13.30
C ALA A 435 21.66 -13.11 13.10
N ASN A 436 21.60 -11.79 13.02
CA ASN A 436 22.77 -10.91 12.90
C ASN A 436 23.48 -10.64 14.24
N GLY A 437 23.07 -11.30 15.33
CA GLY A 437 23.73 -11.19 16.64
C GLY A 437 23.22 -10.07 17.54
N TYR A 438 22.15 -9.38 17.15
CA TYR A 438 21.59 -8.22 17.86
C TYR A 438 20.31 -8.53 18.63
N GLY A 439 20.10 -9.79 19.02
CA GLY A 439 18.89 -10.19 19.75
C GLY A 439 18.69 -9.45 21.08
N MET A 440 19.77 -8.92 21.68
CA MET A 440 19.68 -8.13 22.92
C MET A 440 19.04 -6.75 22.73
N ASP A 441 19.02 -6.21 21.51
CA ASP A 441 18.36 -4.94 21.20
C ASP A 441 16.83 -5.04 21.28
N LEU A 442 16.31 -6.26 21.28
CA LEU A 442 14.88 -6.54 21.39
C LEU A 442 14.40 -6.60 22.86
N VAL A 443 15.32 -6.62 23.83
CA VAL A 443 15.00 -6.73 25.26
C VAL A 443 15.28 -5.41 26.01
N ASP A 444 14.84 -5.34 27.27
CA ASP A 444 15.06 -4.18 28.13
C ASP A 444 16.55 -4.05 28.51
N ASP A 445 17.14 -2.87 28.29
CA ASP A 445 18.55 -2.57 28.57
C ASP A 445 18.92 -2.87 30.03
N LYS A 446 18.01 -2.68 30.99
CA LYS A 446 18.25 -3.00 32.40
C LYS A 446 18.35 -4.50 32.66
N LYS A 447 17.58 -5.30 31.92
CA LYS A 447 17.58 -6.76 32.01
C LYS A 447 18.63 -7.42 31.10
N SER A 448 19.11 -6.69 30.08
CA SER A 448 20.09 -7.20 29.12
C SER A 448 21.34 -7.77 29.80
N LYS A 449 21.79 -7.15 30.90
CA LYS A 449 22.98 -7.58 31.66
C LYS A 449 22.84 -8.95 32.33
N SER A 450 21.62 -9.44 32.55
CA SER A 450 21.37 -10.71 33.23
C SER A 450 20.89 -11.83 32.31
N ILE A 451 20.36 -11.49 31.12
CA ILE A 451 19.80 -12.48 30.19
C ILE A 451 20.87 -12.92 29.18
N ASN A 452 21.20 -14.21 29.19
CA ASN A 452 22.05 -14.81 28.17
C ASN A 452 21.26 -14.96 26.85
N ILE A 453 21.86 -14.60 25.70
CA ILE A 453 21.26 -14.74 24.37
C ILE A 453 20.73 -16.15 24.08
N LYS A 454 21.35 -17.21 24.62
CA LYS A 454 20.89 -18.59 24.51
C LYS A 454 19.54 -18.80 25.22
N VAL A 455 19.40 -18.22 26.41
CA VAL A 455 18.15 -18.25 27.20
C VAL A 455 17.05 -17.47 26.48
N LEU A 456 17.41 -16.29 25.93
CA LEU A 456 16.47 -15.51 25.12
C LEU A 456 15.96 -16.32 23.92
N LYS A 457 16.88 -16.90 23.11
CA LYS A 457 16.54 -17.74 21.95
C LYS A 457 15.61 -18.91 22.32
N GLN A 458 15.86 -19.58 23.45
CA GLN A 458 15.00 -20.67 23.94
C GLN A 458 13.60 -20.15 24.32
N ASN A 459 13.51 -19.06 25.07
CA ASN A 459 12.23 -18.51 25.55
C ASN A 459 11.31 -18.05 24.42
N ILE A 460 11.88 -17.54 23.32
CA ILE A 460 11.11 -17.10 22.15
C ILE A 460 11.00 -18.16 21.05
N LYS A 461 11.46 -19.39 21.30
CA LYS A 461 11.50 -20.49 20.31
C LYS A 461 12.16 -20.08 18.99
N TYR A 462 13.32 -19.46 19.08
CA TYR A 462 14.10 -19.08 17.90
C TYR A 462 14.61 -20.32 17.17
N ASP A 463 14.23 -20.46 15.89
CA ASP A 463 14.71 -21.49 14.96
C ASP A 463 15.37 -20.77 13.78
N GLU A 464 16.66 -21.01 13.57
CA GLU A 464 17.47 -20.38 12.51
C GLU A 464 16.87 -20.60 11.11
N ASN A 465 16.18 -21.71 10.90
CA ASN A 465 15.61 -22.07 9.60
C ASN A 465 14.12 -21.72 9.46
N ASN A 466 13.47 -21.29 10.56
CA ASN A 466 12.03 -21.09 10.57
C ASN A 466 11.59 -19.89 11.42
N LYS A 467 11.54 -18.73 10.77
CA LYS A 467 11.04 -17.49 11.37
C LYS A 467 9.60 -17.56 11.88
N ASP A 468 8.75 -18.46 11.36
CA ASP A 468 7.35 -18.55 11.77
C ASP A 468 7.17 -19.15 13.18
N GLN A 469 8.18 -19.86 13.71
CA GLN A 469 8.14 -20.42 15.07
C GLN A 469 8.38 -19.38 16.17
N LEU A 470 8.97 -18.24 15.82
CA LEU A 470 9.33 -17.19 16.77
C LEU A 470 8.09 -16.70 17.53
N ILE A 471 8.15 -16.69 18.85
CA ILE A 471 7.08 -16.21 19.74
C ILE A 471 7.26 -14.71 19.95
N LEU A 472 6.21 -13.94 19.65
CA LEU A 472 6.14 -12.51 19.93
C LEU A 472 5.48 -12.29 21.30
N ASP A 473 6.28 -12.30 22.37
CA ASP A 473 5.84 -12.01 23.73
C ASP A 473 6.47 -10.69 24.21
N GLU A 474 5.65 -9.69 24.51
CA GLU A 474 6.10 -8.35 24.93
C GLU A 474 6.74 -8.32 26.33
N ASN A 475 6.51 -9.35 27.15
CA ASN A 475 7.17 -9.49 28.45
C ASN A 475 8.63 -9.90 28.30
N ILE A 476 8.96 -10.56 27.18
CA ILE A 476 10.32 -10.98 26.82
C ILE A 476 10.94 -9.95 25.87
N LEU A 477 10.26 -9.66 24.77
CA LEU A 477 10.66 -8.72 23.72
C LEU A 477 10.14 -7.32 24.06
N HIS A 478 10.83 -6.64 24.97
CA HIS A 478 10.42 -5.32 25.48
C HIS A 478 10.20 -4.27 24.38
N ILE A 479 10.91 -4.40 23.24
CA ILE A 479 10.69 -3.53 22.08
C ILE A 479 9.23 -3.52 21.59
N LEU A 480 8.50 -4.64 21.70
CA LEU A 480 7.09 -4.69 21.32
C LEU A 480 6.22 -3.82 22.23
N LYS A 481 6.53 -3.79 23.53
CA LYS A 481 5.84 -2.92 24.48
C LYS A 481 6.07 -1.46 24.12
N ILE A 482 7.33 -1.08 23.88
CA ILE A 482 7.69 0.28 23.45
C ILE A 482 6.98 0.65 22.15
N ALA A 483 6.98 -0.24 21.16
CA ALA A 483 6.33 0.00 19.88
C ALA A 483 4.82 0.18 20.02
N LYS A 484 4.15 -0.56 20.91
CA LYS A 484 2.72 -0.38 21.23
C LYS A 484 2.45 0.94 21.93
N ASP A 485 3.29 1.33 22.88
CA ASP A 485 3.17 2.63 23.56
C ASP A 485 3.34 3.78 22.55
N LEU A 486 4.33 3.69 21.65
CA LEU A 486 4.55 4.66 20.57
C LEU A 486 3.43 4.64 19.53
N PHE A 487 2.85 3.48 19.24
CA PHE A 487 1.72 3.35 18.33
C PHE A 487 0.52 4.18 18.81
N HIS A 488 0.32 4.28 20.12
CA HIS A 488 -0.73 5.09 20.74
C HIS A 488 -0.33 6.53 21.07
N SER A 489 0.84 6.98 20.61
CA SER A 489 1.25 8.37 20.79
C SER A 489 0.29 9.35 20.10
N ASP A 490 0.09 10.52 20.70
CA ASP A 490 -0.78 11.57 20.14
C ASP A 490 -0.37 11.97 18.72
N ILE A 491 0.93 11.94 18.43
CA ILE A 491 1.48 12.26 17.10
C ILE A 491 1.03 11.20 16.09
N HIS A 492 1.22 9.91 16.37
CA HIS A 492 0.78 8.84 15.48
C HIS A 492 -0.74 8.83 15.30
N LYS A 493 -1.49 9.02 16.39
CA LYS A 493 -2.95 9.17 16.38
C LYS A 493 -3.41 10.33 15.52
N SER A 494 -2.78 11.51 15.64
CA SER A 494 -3.10 12.69 14.83
C SER A 494 -2.92 12.44 13.34
N MET A 495 -1.97 11.58 12.95
CA MET A 495 -1.75 11.18 11.55
C MET A 495 -2.77 10.14 11.05
N GLY A 496 -3.64 9.61 11.90
CA GLY A 496 -4.55 8.51 11.56
C GLY A 496 -3.90 7.12 11.65
N TYR A 497 -2.88 6.98 12.51
CA TYR A 497 -2.12 5.75 12.72
C TYR A 497 -1.49 5.17 11.45
N PRO A 498 -0.81 5.93 10.58
CA PRO A 498 -0.38 5.43 9.27
C PRO A 498 0.68 4.31 9.34
N LEU A 499 1.41 4.17 10.45
CA LEU A 499 2.41 3.12 10.63
C LEU A 499 1.82 1.85 11.25
N HIS A 500 2.43 0.71 10.92
CA HIS A 500 2.20 -0.58 11.57
C HIS A 500 3.25 -0.80 12.67
N LEU A 501 3.04 -1.80 13.55
CA LEU A 501 3.97 -2.07 14.64
C LEU A 501 5.39 -2.40 14.16
N PHE A 502 5.54 -3.11 13.03
CA PHE A 502 6.88 -3.41 12.47
C PHE A 502 7.58 -2.16 11.91
N HIS A 503 6.84 -1.19 11.36
CA HIS A 503 7.41 0.11 10.96
C HIS A 503 7.96 0.86 12.17
N ILE A 504 7.20 0.91 13.27
CA ILE A 504 7.62 1.58 14.51
C ILE A 504 8.82 0.85 15.12
N CYS A 505 8.82 -0.49 15.14
CA CYS A 505 9.97 -1.27 15.61
C CYS A 505 11.23 -0.99 14.77
N ALA A 506 11.12 -0.94 13.43
CA ALA A 506 12.26 -0.65 12.56
C ALA A 506 12.84 0.75 12.80
N LEU A 507 11.98 1.76 12.94
CA LEU A 507 12.41 3.12 13.31
C LEU A 507 13.08 3.14 14.69
N TYR A 508 12.52 2.46 15.68
CA TYR A 508 13.08 2.40 17.03
C TYR A 508 14.43 1.66 17.08
N LEU A 509 14.57 0.54 16.37
CA LEU A 509 15.83 -0.20 16.21
C LEU A 509 16.90 0.68 15.57
N TYR A 510 16.54 1.47 14.56
CA TYR A 510 17.48 2.37 13.91
C TYR A 510 17.92 3.52 14.84
N CYS A 511 16.97 4.20 15.48
CA CYS A 511 17.28 5.43 16.22
C CYS A 511 17.90 5.19 17.60
N GLY A 512 17.73 3.99 18.18
CA GLY A 512 17.97 3.81 19.61
C GLY A 512 18.74 2.54 20.01
N LYS A 513 19.19 1.72 19.06
CA LYS A 513 19.78 0.41 19.35
C LYS A 513 21.09 0.17 18.62
N ASP A 514 21.90 -0.72 19.18
CA ASP A 514 23.27 -0.97 18.74
C ASP A 514 23.33 -1.61 17.34
N CYS A 515 22.29 -2.33 16.94
CA CYS A 515 22.18 -2.93 15.61
C CYS A 515 22.30 -1.89 14.50
N ASN A 516 21.88 -0.65 14.73
CA ASN A 516 21.99 0.42 13.73
C ASN A 516 23.44 0.63 13.27
N VAL A 517 24.40 0.54 14.19
CA VAL A 517 25.82 0.77 13.85
C VAL A 517 26.31 -0.29 12.86
N GLN A 518 25.94 -1.55 13.06
CA GLN A 518 26.35 -2.63 12.15
C GLN A 518 25.50 -2.67 10.88
N PHE A 519 24.21 -2.40 11.00
CA PHE A 519 23.32 -2.20 9.87
C PHE A 519 23.89 -1.16 8.91
N GLY A 520 24.24 0.03 9.39
CA GLY A 520 24.85 1.10 8.59
C GLY A 520 26.18 0.67 7.94
N LYS A 521 27.05 -0.04 8.66
CA LYS A 521 28.30 -0.59 8.09
C LYS A 521 28.05 -1.56 6.95
N ASP A 522 27.11 -2.48 7.15
CA ASP A 522 26.79 -3.53 6.19
C ASP A 522 26.15 -2.92 4.94
N LEU A 523 25.26 -1.92 5.10
CA LEU A 523 24.70 -1.17 3.97
C LEU A 523 25.78 -0.46 3.15
N ILE A 524 26.76 0.18 3.81
CA ILE A 524 27.87 0.85 3.11
C ILE A 524 28.72 -0.13 2.29
N LYS A 525 28.80 -1.38 2.75
CA LYS A 525 29.47 -2.48 2.04
C LYS A 525 28.56 -3.17 1.02
N PHE A 526 27.36 -2.64 0.80
CA PHE A 526 26.32 -3.21 -0.05
C PHE A 526 25.81 -4.60 0.38
N GLU A 527 25.93 -4.93 1.66
CA GLU A 527 25.45 -6.19 2.25
C GLU A 527 23.98 -6.09 2.68
N HIS A 528 23.13 -5.43 1.88
CA HIS A 528 21.71 -5.21 2.17
C HIS A 528 20.94 -6.51 2.42
N ALA A 529 21.35 -7.61 1.79
CA ALA A 529 20.73 -8.92 1.95
C ALA A 529 20.77 -9.44 3.40
N LYS A 530 21.73 -8.98 4.23
CA LYS A 530 21.79 -9.33 5.66
C LYS A 530 20.69 -8.66 6.48
N TRP A 531 20.22 -7.50 6.04
CA TRP A 531 19.30 -6.61 6.77
C TRP A 531 18.05 -6.29 5.97
N MET A 532 17.62 -7.29 5.21
CA MET A 532 16.59 -7.20 4.20
C MET A 532 15.24 -6.73 4.76
N HIS A 533 14.83 -7.24 5.92
CA HIS A 533 13.56 -6.87 6.55
C HIS A 533 13.67 -5.53 7.30
N LEU A 534 14.80 -5.26 7.97
CA LEU A 534 15.04 -3.97 8.63
C LEU A 534 15.10 -2.83 7.62
N ASP A 535 15.90 -2.98 6.55
CA ASP A 535 16.01 -2.01 5.46
C ASP A 535 14.63 -1.74 4.83
N TRP A 536 13.91 -2.78 4.44
CA TRP A 536 12.60 -2.62 3.82
C TRP A 536 11.57 -1.96 4.76
N CYS A 537 11.48 -2.41 6.02
CA CYS A 537 10.54 -1.83 6.99
C CYS A 537 10.86 -0.37 7.29
N LEU A 538 12.14 -0.03 7.43
CA LEU A 538 12.61 1.33 7.71
C LEU A 538 12.35 2.26 6.53
N GLN A 539 12.66 1.82 5.31
CA GLN A 539 12.38 2.54 4.08
C GLN A 539 10.88 2.88 3.95
N CYS A 540 10.00 1.88 4.14
CA CYS A 540 8.56 2.08 4.09
C CYS A 540 8.07 3.04 5.18
N ALA A 541 8.60 2.92 6.40
CA ALA A 541 8.22 3.78 7.51
C ALA A 541 8.57 5.25 7.23
N ILE A 542 9.77 5.54 6.73
CA ILE A 542 10.19 6.91 6.38
C ILE A 542 9.35 7.46 5.22
N GLN A 543 9.10 6.65 4.19
CA GLN A 543 8.24 7.04 3.07
C GLN A 543 6.83 7.41 3.53
N ILE A 544 6.19 6.56 4.34
CA ILE A 544 4.85 6.82 4.88
C ILE A 544 4.86 8.11 5.70
N LEU A 545 5.79 8.27 6.66
CA LEU A 545 5.85 9.49 7.48
C LEU A 545 6.11 10.75 6.64
N SER A 546 6.92 10.68 5.59
CA SER A 546 7.21 11.82 4.71
C SER A 546 5.97 12.35 3.96
N LEU A 547 4.93 11.53 3.80
CA LEU A 547 3.65 11.91 3.19
C LEU A 547 2.73 12.61 4.20
N HIS A 548 2.89 12.27 5.49
CA HIS A 548 2.16 12.88 6.60
C HIS A 548 2.84 14.13 7.16
N GLU A 549 4.10 14.39 6.83
CA GLU A 549 4.79 15.59 7.28
C GLU A 549 4.56 16.78 6.34
N ARG A 550 4.39 17.98 6.90
CA ARG A 550 4.27 19.28 6.21
C ARG A 550 5.62 19.81 5.73
N ARG A 551 6.31 19.03 4.89
CA ARG A 551 7.66 19.37 4.39
C ARG A 551 7.68 20.64 3.56
N GLU A 552 6.57 20.98 2.91
CA GLU A 552 6.38 22.22 2.15
C GLU A 552 6.53 23.49 2.98
N LYS A 553 6.31 23.40 4.30
CA LYS A 553 6.52 24.53 5.23
C LYS A 553 7.95 24.61 5.76
N ASN A 554 8.76 23.58 5.53
CA ASN A 554 10.06 23.49 6.18
C ASN A 554 11.05 24.47 5.55
N GLN A 555 11.58 25.39 6.35
CA GLN A 555 12.58 26.38 5.94
C GLN A 555 13.93 26.17 6.64
N HIS A 556 14.04 25.11 7.44
CA HIS A 556 15.17 24.92 8.34
C HIS A 556 16.26 24.07 7.70
N VAL A 557 17.49 24.55 7.84
CA VAL A 557 18.70 23.80 7.52
C VAL A 557 18.88 22.67 8.52
N LEU A 558 19.34 21.52 8.06
CA LEU A 558 19.70 20.38 8.92
C LEU A 558 21.21 20.14 8.90
N TYR A 559 21.71 19.49 9.93
CA TYR A 559 23.13 19.24 10.11
C TYR A 559 23.42 17.79 10.47
N ARG A 560 24.56 17.27 10.00
CA ARG A 560 25.12 15.98 10.41
C ARG A 560 26.64 16.06 10.52
N GLY A 561 27.20 15.71 11.66
CA GLY A 561 28.64 15.47 11.78
C GLY A 561 29.01 14.11 11.21
N LEU A 562 30.07 14.08 10.41
CA LEU A 562 30.74 12.85 10.00
C LEU A 562 32.09 12.77 10.68
N CYS A 563 32.34 11.66 11.37
CA CYS A 563 33.59 11.42 12.06
C CYS A 563 34.67 10.91 11.11
N GLY A 564 35.86 11.52 11.14
CA GLY A 564 37.03 11.08 10.36
C GLY A 564 36.91 11.26 8.84
N VAL A 565 35.81 11.84 8.36
CA VAL A 565 35.59 12.10 6.93
C VAL A 565 35.97 13.54 6.63
N ARG A 566 37.00 13.72 5.79
CA ARG A 566 37.38 15.01 5.23
C ARG A 566 37.69 14.85 3.76
N LEU A 567 36.99 15.61 2.92
CA LEU A 567 37.22 15.61 1.48
C LEU A 567 38.51 16.39 1.19
N LYS A 568 39.53 15.70 0.70
CA LYS A 568 40.82 16.30 0.30
C LYS A 568 40.67 17.15 -0.96
N ASP A 569 39.83 16.69 -1.88
CA ASP A 569 39.58 17.33 -3.17
C ASP A 569 38.08 17.54 -3.35
N VAL A 570 37.69 18.80 -3.21
CA VAL A 570 36.29 19.24 -3.30
C VAL A 570 35.74 19.16 -4.71
N SER A 571 36.62 19.13 -5.73
CA SER A 571 36.21 18.96 -7.13
C SER A 571 35.70 17.55 -7.44
N GLN A 572 35.95 16.60 -6.54
CA GLN A 572 35.43 15.23 -6.65
C GLN A 572 34.00 15.09 -6.16
N ILE A 573 33.41 16.15 -5.59
CA ILE A 573 32.01 16.13 -5.20
C ILE A 573 31.17 16.17 -6.48
N ARG A 574 30.58 15.03 -6.83
CA ARG A 574 29.63 14.91 -7.93
C ARG A 574 28.22 14.76 -7.39
N GLU A 575 27.26 15.00 -8.26
CA GLU A 575 25.87 14.61 -8.06
C GLU A 575 25.79 13.16 -7.56
N GLY A 576 25.03 12.94 -6.49
CA GLY A 576 25.02 11.68 -5.77
C GLY A 576 23.67 11.27 -5.23
N LEU A 577 23.65 10.08 -4.64
CA LEU A 577 22.50 9.41 -4.04
C LEU A 577 22.88 8.93 -2.63
N PHE A 578 21.88 8.73 -1.78
CA PHE A 578 22.08 8.09 -0.48
C PHE A 578 22.02 6.58 -0.66
N HIS A 579 23.07 5.85 -0.30
CA HIS A 579 23.00 4.37 -0.30
C HIS A 579 22.69 3.78 1.08
N SER A 580 22.94 4.55 2.13
CA SER A 580 22.50 4.27 3.48
C SER A 580 21.49 5.33 3.95
N TYR A 581 20.89 5.08 5.10
CA TYR A 581 20.09 6.08 5.81
C TYR A 581 20.99 7.17 6.39
N VAL A 582 20.45 8.39 6.52
CA VAL A 582 21.20 9.53 7.06
C VAL A 582 20.40 10.23 8.14
N SER A 583 20.89 10.15 9.37
CA SER A 583 20.33 10.84 10.53
C SER A 583 20.89 12.25 10.62
N THR A 584 20.03 13.24 10.81
CA THR A 584 20.38 14.68 10.83
C THR A 584 19.65 15.38 11.99
N SER A 585 20.10 16.58 12.36
CA SER A 585 19.49 17.39 13.43
C SER A 585 19.30 18.83 12.99
N TYR A 586 18.31 19.52 13.57
CA TYR A 586 18.21 20.98 13.49
C TYR A 586 19.29 21.70 14.28
N ASP A 587 19.92 21.03 15.26
CA ASP A 587 20.92 21.63 16.13
C ASP A 587 22.34 21.35 15.60
N LEU A 588 23.00 22.41 15.14
CA LEU A 588 24.39 22.36 14.71
C LEU A 588 25.34 21.84 15.80
N ASN A 589 25.04 22.07 17.08
CA ASN A 589 25.89 21.58 18.17
C ASN A 589 25.83 20.05 18.28
N ILE A 590 24.67 19.45 18.03
CA ILE A 590 24.52 18.00 17.99
C ILE A 590 25.37 17.43 16.84
N ALA A 591 25.31 18.06 15.66
CA ALA A 591 26.20 17.68 14.55
C ALA A 591 27.70 17.81 14.91
N LYS A 592 28.10 18.87 15.63
CA LYS A 592 29.50 19.05 16.07
C LYS A 592 29.97 17.95 17.02
N ILE A 593 29.11 17.42 17.89
CA ILE A 593 29.44 16.28 18.77
C ILE A 593 29.84 15.06 17.93
N PHE A 594 29.12 14.80 16.83
CA PHE A 594 29.39 13.66 15.95
C PHE A 594 30.50 13.89 14.91
N GLN A 595 30.99 15.13 14.73
CA GLN A 595 32.01 15.47 13.72
C GLN A 595 33.41 14.92 14.06
N SER A 596 33.78 14.77 15.33
CA SER A 596 35.18 14.58 15.78
C SER A 596 36.14 15.72 15.38
N SER A 597 37.42 15.64 15.79
CA SER A 597 38.43 16.67 15.53
C SER A 597 38.88 16.80 14.07
N GLU A 598 38.70 15.76 13.26
CA GLU A 598 39.19 15.71 11.86
C GLU A 598 38.07 15.45 10.83
N GLY A 599 36.81 15.49 11.25
CA GLY A 599 35.68 15.22 10.37
C GLY A 599 35.06 16.46 9.72
N CYS A 600 33.93 16.27 9.05
CA CYS A 600 33.17 17.32 8.38
C CYS A 600 31.74 17.43 8.92
N ILE A 601 31.15 18.62 8.79
CA ILE A 601 29.72 18.84 8.97
C ILE A 601 29.07 18.85 7.60
N LEU A 602 28.04 18.02 7.43
CA LEU A 602 27.10 18.12 6.35
C LEU A 602 26.00 19.10 6.73
N GLU A 603 25.72 20.05 5.87
CA GLU A 603 24.65 21.02 5.99
C GLU A 603 23.61 20.74 4.89
N PHE A 604 22.37 20.39 5.23
CA PHE A 604 21.34 20.06 4.26
C PHE A 604 20.46 21.28 4.04
N HIS A 605 20.47 21.79 2.81
CA HIS A 605 19.57 22.85 2.38
C HIS A 605 18.10 22.39 2.49
N PRO A 606 17.13 23.24 2.88
CA PRO A 606 15.75 22.80 3.06
C PRO A 606 15.10 22.23 1.79
N SER A 607 15.62 22.56 0.59
CA SER A 607 15.27 21.89 -0.67
C SER A 607 15.34 20.36 -0.60
N MET A 608 16.27 19.80 0.19
CA MET A 608 16.45 18.36 0.39
C MET A 608 15.23 17.71 1.06
N ARG A 609 14.60 18.42 2.01
CA ARG A 609 13.37 17.93 2.66
C ARG A 609 12.16 18.06 1.76
N ARG A 610 12.12 19.10 0.93
CA ARG A 610 11.01 19.40 0.01
C ARG A 610 11.06 18.58 -1.27
N ALA A 611 12.20 17.97 -1.58
CA ALA A 611 12.34 17.09 -2.72
C ALA A 611 11.38 15.89 -2.61
N PRO A 612 10.59 15.61 -3.67
CA PRO A 612 9.53 14.60 -3.61
C PRO A 612 10.06 13.17 -3.51
N TYR A 613 11.28 12.92 -3.96
CA TYR A 613 11.89 11.58 -3.98
C TYR A 613 13.14 11.44 -3.11
N ILE A 614 13.41 12.44 -2.27
CA ILE A 614 14.36 12.34 -1.17
C ILE A 614 13.51 12.28 0.10
N PHE A 615 13.15 11.06 0.50
CA PHE A 615 12.26 10.87 1.64
C PHE A 615 12.98 11.20 2.93
N SER A 616 12.35 12.03 3.74
CA SER A 616 12.78 12.31 5.11
C SER A 616 11.57 12.42 6.02
N CYS A 617 11.77 12.11 7.30
CA CYS A 617 10.75 12.31 8.32
C CYS A 617 11.34 12.72 9.67
N ASP A 618 10.54 13.46 10.45
CA ASP A 618 10.80 13.70 11.88
C ASP A 618 10.53 12.42 12.69
N VAL A 619 11.60 11.87 13.27
CA VAL A 619 11.56 10.66 14.11
C VAL A 619 11.76 10.98 15.59
N SER A 620 11.83 12.25 15.97
CA SER A 620 12.08 12.70 17.36
C SER A 620 11.03 12.24 18.38
N TRP A 621 9.85 11.83 17.91
CA TRP A 621 8.78 11.27 18.75
C TRP A 621 8.89 9.75 18.96
N ILE A 622 9.66 9.05 18.13
CA ILE A 622 9.98 7.62 18.24
C ILE A 622 11.34 7.43 18.92
N SER A 623 12.32 8.24 18.52
CA SER A 623 13.70 8.14 19.00
C SER A 623 13.77 8.24 20.53
N PRO A 624 14.53 7.37 21.21
CA PRO A 624 14.77 7.52 22.64
C PRO A 624 15.58 8.80 22.94
N HIS A 625 16.36 9.29 21.97
CA HIS A 625 17.18 10.51 22.06
C HIS A 625 16.39 11.75 21.64
N LYS A 626 15.31 12.05 22.38
CA LYS A 626 14.36 13.13 22.02
C LYS A 626 15.02 14.50 21.87
N ASP A 627 16.13 14.72 22.54
CA ASP A 627 16.97 15.91 22.51
C ASP A 627 17.72 16.11 21.20
N GLU A 628 17.94 15.06 20.42
CA GLU A 628 18.59 15.15 19.10
C GLU A 628 17.73 15.83 18.04
N ALA A 629 16.41 15.91 18.24
CA ALA A 629 15.44 16.40 17.25
C ALA A 629 15.68 15.77 15.87
N GLU A 630 15.89 14.46 15.89
CA GLU A 630 16.37 13.69 14.74
C GLU A 630 15.41 13.75 13.54
N ILE A 631 15.95 14.16 12.39
CA ILE A 631 15.33 14.02 11.07
C ILE A 631 16.08 12.93 10.31
N LEU A 632 15.36 11.89 9.91
CA LEU A 632 15.92 10.73 9.23
C LEU A 632 15.63 10.79 7.73
N PHE A 633 16.69 10.76 6.92
CA PHE A 633 16.62 10.56 5.48
C PHE A 633 16.70 9.08 5.13
N ALA A 634 15.82 8.65 4.23
CA ALA A 634 15.85 7.33 3.64
C ALA A 634 17.00 7.20 2.64
N ARG A 635 17.48 5.97 2.42
CA ARG A 635 18.34 5.72 1.26
C ARG A 635 17.56 5.95 -0.04
N SER A 636 18.28 6.32 -1.09
CA SER A 636 17.75 6.46 -2.44
C SER A 636 17.32 5.11 -2.97
N ILE A 637 16.08 5.02 -3.43
CA ILE A 637 15.61 3.89 -4.24
C ILE A 637 15.72 4.27 -5.71
N VAL A 638 16.18 3.36 -6.53
CA VAL A 638 16.53 3.44 -7.94
C VAL A 638 15.62 2.48 -8.71
N PHE A 639 14.52 3.00 -9.25
CA PHE A 639 13.63 2.21 -10.09
C PHE A 639 14.19 2.08 -11.50
N ILE A 640 14.18 0.85 -12.02
CA ILE A 640 14.74 0.48 -13.34
C ILE A 640 14.20 1.39 -14.46
N ASN A 641 12.92 1.76 -14.40
CA ASN A 641 12.26 2.54 -15.46
C ASN A 641 12.41 4.05 -15.29
N GLU A 642 12.45 4.60 -14.07
CA GLU A 642 12.42 6.06 -13.85
C GLU A 642 13.77 6.74 -14.06
N ILE A 643 14.87 6.03 -13.82
CA ILE A 643 16.21 6.60 -13.99
C ILE A 643 16.56 6.83 -15.46
N ARG A 644 15.91 6.11 -16.37
CA ARG A 644 16.07 6.41 -17.79
C ARG A 644 15.52 7.79 -18.14
N GLU A 645 14.52 8.26 -17.39
CA GLU A 645 13.82 9.50 -17.68
C GLU A 645 14.40 10.68 -16.91
N ASN A 646 14.69 10.55 -15.61
CA ASN A 646 15.27 11.66 -14.83
C ASN A 646 15.87 11.24 -13.46
N PRO A 647 17.16 10.86 -13.37
CA PRO A 647 17.79 10.49 -12.10
C PRO A 647 17.95 11.68 -11.14
N ARG A 648 18.02 12.90 -11.67
CA ARG A 648 18.31 14.12 -10.90
C ARG A 648 17.27 14.43 -9.84
N ARG A 649 16.02 14.00 -10.05
CA ARG A 649 14.94 14.22 -9.07
C ARG A 649 15.17 13.56 -7.70
N ARG A 650 16.08 12.58 -7.63
CA ARG A 650 16.42 11.84 -6.40
C ARG A 650 17.81 12.18 -5.88
N ALA A 651 18.56 12.89 -6.68
CA ALA A 651 19.96 13.15 -6.43
C ALA A 651 20.12 14.43 -5.64
N TRP A 652 21.26 14.51 -4.97
CA TRP A 652 21.74 15.71 -4.33
C TRP A 652 23.04 16.14 -5.00
N ASN A 653 23.32 17.42 -4.94
CA ASN A 653 24.64 17.97 -5.19
C ASN A 653 25.26 18.38 -3.86
N ALA A 654 26.59 18.43 -3.81
CA ALA A 654 27.28 19.06 -2.70
C ALA A 654 28.34 20.04 -3.16
N TYR A 655 28.67 20.96 -2.28
CA TYR A 655 29.77 21.90 -2.44
C TYR A 655 30.34 22.24 -1.06
N VAL A 656 31.60 22.68 -1.03
CA VAL A 656 32.21 23.11 0.23
C VAL A 656 31.81 24.54 0.51
N LYS A 657 31.02 24.71 1.57
CA LYS A 657 30.55 26.01 2.06
C LYS A 657 31.64 26.74 2.85
N HIS A 658 32.39 25.98 3.65
CA HIS A 658 33.46 26.53 4.49
C HIS A 658 34.51 25.46 4.77
N MET A 659 35.79 25.84 4.77
CA MET A 659 36.90 24.94 5.12
C MET A 659 37.99 25.71 5.85
N ASN A 660 38.45 25.18 6.98
CA ASN A 660 39.65 25.63 7.67
C ASN A 660 40.48 24.41 8.14
N ASP A 661 41.55 24.63 8.88
CA ASP A 661 42.46 23.56 9.32
C ASP A 661 41.77 22.48 10.17
N ARG A 662 40.67 22.80 10.85
CA ARG A 662 39.99 21.91 11.82
C ARG A 662 38.60 21.46 11.39
N THR A 663 37.92 22.20 10.53
CA THR A 663 36.55 21.91 10.15
C THR A 663 36.31 22.10 8.66
N GLN A 664 35.52 21.20 8.09
CA GLN A 664 34.99 21.31 6.73
C GLN A 664 33.47 21.25 6.82
N VAL A 665 32.78 22.21 6.19
CA VAL A 665 31.32 22.24 6.07
C VAL A 665 30.97 22.01 4.61
N ILE A 666 30.28 20.90 4.34
CA ILE A 666 29.81 20.51 3.01
C ILE A 666 28.31 20.75 2.98
N ALA A 667 27.85 21.63 2.10
CA ALA A 667 26.43 21.87 1.91
C ALA A 667 25.86 20.92 0.85
N LEU A 668 24.71 20.31 1.15
CA LEU A 668 23.95 19.41 0.29
C LEU A 668 22.68 20.11 -0.17
N ARG A 669 22.43 20.09 -1.48
CA ARG A 669 21.22 20.64 -2.13
C ARG A 669 20.57 19.57 -2.99
N TRP A 670 19.26 19.70 -3.21
CA TRP A 670 18.57 18.85 -4.16
C TRP A 670 19.06 19.18 -5.58
N SER A 671 19.42 18.18 -6.40
CA SER A 671 20.01 18.47 -7.72
C SER A 671 19.12 19.31 -8.63
N GLU A 672 17.80 19.18 -8.51
CA GLU A 672 16.86 20.03 -9.25
C GLU A 672 16.95 21.49 -8.81
N PHE A 673 17.24 21.79 -7.53
CA PHE A 673 17.45 23.17 -7.07
C PHE A 673 18.59 23.82 -7.86
N ASP A 674 19.75 23.17 -7.96
CA ASP A 674 20.91 23.76 -8.65
C ASP A 674 20.70 23.84 -10.16
N LEU A 675 19.99 22.86 -10.76
CA LEU A 675 19.66 22.89 -12.18
C LEU A 675 18.82 24.12 -12.56
N GLN A 676 17.94 24.55 -11.67
CA GLN A 676 17.02 25.66 -11.92
C GLN A 676 17.58 27.00 -11.46
N LEU A 677 18.76 27.02 -10.83
CA LEU A 677 19.33 28.20 -10.21
C LEU A 677 19.67 29.29 -11.24
N GLU A 678 20.49 28.96 -12.25
CA GLU A 678 20.91 29.90 -13.31
C GLU A 678 19.74 30.43 -14.16
N PRO A 679 18.80 29.58 -14.65
CA PRO A 679 17.59 30.07 -15.31
C PRO A 679 16.76 31.00 -14.41
N THR A 680 16.67 30.68 -13.11
CA THR A 680 15.91 31.50 -12.15
C THR A 680 16.56 32.86 -11.95
N ILE A 681 17.88 32.94 -11.79
CA ILE A 681 18.63 34.20 -11.71
C ILE A 681 18.41 35.04 -12.96
N THR A 682 18.54 34.42 -14.14
CA THR A 682 18.34 35.09 -15.43
C THR A 682 16.94 35.70 -15.54
N LEU A 683 15.91 34.93 -15.22
CA LEU A 683 14.51 35.39 -15.28
C LEU A 683 14.16 36.41 -14.20
N THR A 684 14.78 36.31 -13.02
CA THR A 684 14.62 37.30 -11.95
C THR A 684 15.08 38.68 -12.43
N ASN A 685 16.21 38.73 -13.13
CA ASN A 685 16.75 39.97 -13.71
C ASN A 685 15.90 40.52 -14.87
N LEU A 686 15.21 39.66 -15.62
CA LEU A 686 14.39 40.07 -16.76
C LEU A 686 13.00 40.56 -16.33
N CYS A 687 12.31 39.78 -15.49
CA CYS A 687 10.87 39.97 -15.27
C CYS A 687 10.52 40.71 -13.98
N ASN A 688 11.50 41.06 -13.13
CA ASN A 688 11.28 41.65 -11.79
C ASN A 688 10.30 40.84 -10.91
N VAL A 689 10.14 39.53 -11.18
CA VAL A 689 9.28 38.63 -10.39
C VAL A 689 10.02 38.28 -9.09
N VAL A 690 9.35 38.50 -7.96
CA VAL A 690 10.01 38.42 -6.64
C VAL A 690 10.06 37.00 -6.07
N ASP A 691 9.14 36.10 -6.44
CA ASP A 691 9.12 34.74 -5.89
C ASP A 691 9.79 33.73 -6.85
N HIS A 692 10.97 33.23 -6.47
CA HIS A 692 11.73 32.25 -7.23
C HIS A 692 10.98 30.92 -7.47
N ASN A 693 10.03 30.55 -6.60
CA ASN A 693 9.21 29.36 -6.83
C ASN A 693 8.17 29.56 -7.94
N VAL A 694 7.71 30.80 -8.18
CA VAL A 694 6.87 31.12 -9.35
C VAL A 694 7.67 30.92 -10.63
N ILE A 695 8.90 31.45 -10.68
CA ILE A 695 9.81 31.28 -11.82
C ILE A 695 10.07 29.79 -12.07
N TYR A 696 10.38 29.02 -11.02
CA TYR A 696 10.54 27.57 -11.12
C TYR A 696 9.30 26.88 -11.68
N CYS A 697 8.11 27.22 -11.19
CA CYS A 697 6.87 26.63 -11.68
C CYS A 697 6.58 27.00 -13.14
N ALA A 698 6.88 28.24 -13.55
CA ALA A 698 6.76 28.69 -14.93
C ALA A 698 7.77 27.98 -15.85
N LEU A 699 9.03 27.84 -15.44
CA LEU A 699 10.04 27.04 -16.15
C LEU A 699 9.55 25.60 -16.35
N ARG A 700 9.00 24.97 -15.31
CA ARG A 700 8.47 23.60 -15.40
C ARG A 700 7.23 23.51 -16.30
N PHE A 701 6.45 24.60 -16.41
CA PHE A 701 5.28 24.68 -17.29
C PHE A 701 5.68 24.81 -18.76
N CYS A 702 6.72 25.60 -19.05
CA CYS A 702 7.26 25.85 -20.40
C CYS A 702 8.40 24.88 -20.78
N ASP A 703 8.43 23.67 -20.20
CA ASP A 703 9.47 22.65 -20.46
C ASP A 703 10.92 23.18 -20.40
N HIS A 704 11.17 24.11 -19.48
CA HIS A 704 12.44 24.81 -19.24
C HIS A 704 12.91 25.76 -20.36
N ASN A 705 12.01 26.19 -21.26
CA ASN A 705 12.29 27.24 -22.25
C ASN A 705 12.28 28.63 -21.59
N VAL A 706 13.45 29.25 -21.45
CA VAL A 706 13.61 30.56 -20.78
C VAL A 706 12.84 31.68 -21.49
N ALA A 707 12.79 31.70 -22.81
CA ALA A 707 12.11 32.77 -23.55
C ALA A 707 10.59 32.69 -23.36
N GLU A 708 9.99 31.52 -23.59
CA GLU A 708 8.57 31.29 -23.36
C GLU A 708 8.18 31.52 -21.88
N THR A 709 9.09 31.17 -20.96
CA THR A 709 8.89 31.43 -19.54
C THR A 709 8.87 32.93 -19.24
N ALA A 710 9.77 33.71 -19.84
CA ALA A 710 9.79 35.16 -19.65
C ALA A 710 8.48 35.80 -20.13
N ASP A 711 7.99 35.42 -21.32
CA ASP A 711 6.72 35.90 -21.87
C ASP A 711 5.54 35.57 -20.93
N LEU A 712 5.46 34.32 -20.46
CA LEU A 712 4.44 33.89 -19.51
C LEU A 712 4.50 34.65 -18.17
N LEU A 713 5.71 34.94 -17.69
CA LEU A 713 5.91 35.69 -16.45
C LEU A 713 5.53 37.17 -16.61
N TYR A 714 5.79 37.80 -17.75
CA TYR A 714 5.32 39.16 -18.02
C TYR A 714 3.79 39.23 -18.01
N GLU A 715 3.12 38.30 -18.70
CA GLU A 715 1.65 38.22 -18.67
C GLU A 715 1.12 37.98 -17.25
N PHE A 716 1.79 37.16 -16.45
CA PHE A 716 1.42 36.93 -15.06
C PHE A 716 1.53 38.20 -14.21
N VAL A 717 2.59 38.99 -14.39
CA VAL A 717 2.78 40.27 -13.68
C VAL A 717 1.68 41.25 -14.04
N GLU A 718 1.39 41.41 -15.34
CA GLU A 718 0.29 42.28 -15.80
C GLU A 718 -1.06 41.82 -15.25
N TRP A 719 -1.32 40.51 -15.25
CA TRP A 719 -2.55 39.93 -14.69
C TRP A 719 -2.68 40.20 -13.19
N LYS A 720 -1.57 40.10 -12.43
CA LYS A 720 -1.55 40.28 -10.97
C LYS A 720 -1.93 41.70 -10.54
N ASP A 721 -1.62 42.71 -11.35
CA ASP A 721 -1.90 44.12 -11.03
C ASP A 721 -3.39 44.51 -11.20
N VAL A 722 -4.20 43.67 -11.82
CA VAL A 722 -5.64 43.91 -11.97
C VAL A 722 -6.37 43.56 -10.68
N GLN A 723 -6.85 44.58 -9.95
CA GLN A 723 -7.54 44.44 -8.66
C GLN A 723 -8.68 43.39 -8.63
N LYS A 724 -9.40 43.23 -9.74
CA LYS A 724 -10.47 42.24 -9.87
C LYS A 724 -9.96 40.80 -9.67
N HIS A 725 -8.78 40.49 -10.21
CA HIS A 725 -8.19 39.17 -10.10
C HIS A 725 -7.74 38.88 -8.66
N GLU A 726 -7.13 39.85 -7.98
CA GLU A 726 -6.77 39.74 -6.56
C GLU A 726 -8.00 39.47 -5.67
N GLN A 727 -9.10 40.21 -5.88
CA GLN A 727 -10.35 39.98 -5.15
C GLN A 727 -10.94 38.58 -5.39
N SER A 728 -10.76 38.04 -6.60
CA SER A 728 -11.20 36.68 -6.94
C SER A 728 -10.33 35.63 -6.25
N PHE A 729 -9.01 35.82 -6.27
CA PHE A 729 -8.05 34.97 -5.59
C PHE A 729 -8.26 34.93 -4.06
N GLN A 730 -8.47 36.10 -3.45
CA GLN A 730 -8.65 36.21 -2.00
C GLN A 730 -9.85 35.40 -1.48
N LYS A 731 -10.88 35.17 -2.31
CA LYS A 731 -12.03 34.31 -1.99
C LYS A 731 -11.67 32.81 -1.91
N GLN A 732 -10.54 32.39 -2.49
CA GLN A 732 -10.11 30.99 -2.55
C GLN A 732 -8.90 30.68 -1.67
N ILE A 733 -8.30 31.67 -1.00
CA ILE A 733 -7.06 31.47 -0.22
C ILE A 733 -7.19 30.39 0.87
N ASP A 734 -8.33 30.33 1.56
CA ASP A 734 -8.63 29.32 2.57
C ASP A 734 -8.66 27.91 1.97
N GLN A 735 -9.11 27.78 0.71
CA GLN A 735 -9.12 26.52 0.00
C GLN A 735 -7.69 26.06 -0.32
N PHE A 736 -6.80 26.96 -0.76
CA PHE A 736 -5.39 26.64 -0.97
C PHE A 736 -4.70 26.18 0.32
N GLN A 737 -4.93 26.88 1.43
CA GLN A 737 -4.34 26.54 2.73
C GLN A 737 -4.82 25.18 3.26
N LYS A 738 -6.13 24.91 3.20
CA LYS A 738 -6.71 23.59 3.53
C LYS A 738 -6.13 22.45 2.68
N ASN A 739 -5.62 22.80 1.50
CA ASN A 739 -5.03 21.90 0.54
C ASN A 739 -3.48 21.93 0.55
N ARG A 740 -2.85 22.40 1.63
CA ARG A 740 -1.37 22.43 1.80
C ARG A 740 -0.61 23.26 0.76
N CYS A 741 -1.25 24.24 0.14
CA CYS A 741 -0.60 25.13 -0.80
C CYS A 741 -0.19 26.43 -0.08
N TRP A 742 1.01 26.45 0.50
CA TRP A 742 1.44 27.51 1.42
C TRP A 742 2.13 28.71 0.76
N ASN A 743 2.62 28.56 -0.46
CA ASN A 743 3.21 29.68 -1.19
C ASN A 743 2.12 30.46 -1.94
N ASN A 744 1.77 31.63 -1.42
CA ASN A 744 0.71 32.47 -1.98
C ASN A 744 0.98 32.93 -3.41
N GLU A 745 2.24 33.21 -3.77
CA GLU A 745 2.61 33.67 -5.11
C GLU A 745 2.48 32.54 -6.13
N VAL A 746 2.90 31.31 -5.77
CA VAL A 746 2.65 30.11 -6.59
C VAL A 746 1.14 29.85 -6.72
N ASN A 747 0.35 30.07 -5.66
CA ASN A 747 -1.10 29.92 -5.73
C ASN A 747 -1.75 30.92 -6.71
N LYS A 748 -1.31 32.19 -6.68
CA LYS A 748 -1.73 33.22 -7.63
C LYS A 748 -1.35 32.84 -9.06
N PHE A 749 -0.12 32.34 -9.25
CA PHE A 749 0.33 31.86 -10.56
C PHE A 749 -0.52 30.71 -11.09
N CYS A 750 -0.84 29.71 -10.26
CA CYS A 750 -1.74 28.61 -10.64
C CYS A 750 -3.14 29.11 -11.00
N PHE A 751 -3.63 30.13 -10.30
CA PHE A 751 -4.90 30.76 -10.59
C PHE A 751 -4.88 31.47 -11.95
N PHE A 752 -3.83 32.25 -12.21
CA PHE A 752 -3.58 32.90 -13.50
C PHE A 752 -3.60 31.89 -14.66
N LEU A 753 -2.88 30.77 -14.54
CA LEU A 753 -2.83 29.76 -15.60
C LEU A 753 -4.22 29.21 -15.96
N THR A 754 -5.11 29.03 -14.98
CA THR A 754 -6.47 28.59 -15.26
C THR A 754 -7.34 29.71 -15.81
N ASP A 755 -7.26 30.92 -15.25
CA ASP A 755 -8.06 32.09 -15.68
C ASP A 755 -7.74 32.46 -17.14
N SER A 756 -6.46 32.46 -17.49
CA SER A 756 -5.94 32.69 -18.84
C SER A 756 -6.05 31.48 -19.77
N ARG A 757 -6.63 30.36 -19.31
CA ARG A 757 -6.87 29.13 -20.08
C ARG A 757 -5.61 28.40 -20.58
N TYR A 758 -4.44 28.69 -19.99
CA TYR A 758 -3.22 27.90 -20.18
C TYR A 758 -3.38 26.46 -19.72
N THR A 759 -4.22 26.22 -18.72
CA THR A 759 -4.56 24.88 -18.24
C THR A 759 -6.06 24.74 -17.96
N LYS A 760 -6.58 23.53 -18.15
CA LYS A 760 -7.94 23.15 -17.75
C LYS A 760 -8.03 22.64 -16.31
N GLN A 761 -6.89 22.53 -15.63
CA GLN A 761 -6.86 22.03 -14.25
C GLN A 761 -7.38 23.08 -13.28
N CYS A 762 -8.01 22.61 -12.20
CA CYS A 762 -8.40 23.49 -11.09
C CYS A 762 -7.15 24.13 -10.48
N PRO A 763 -7.14 25.45 -10.20
CA PRO A 763 -5.98 26.15 -9.64
C PRO A 763 -5.44 25.48 -8.37
N VAL A 764 -6.34 25.08 -7.48
CA VAL A 764 -5.99 24.45 -6.20
C VAL A 764 -5.32 23.09 -6.43
N GLN A 765 -5.87 22.25 -7.31
CA GLN A 765 -5.30 20.95 -7.63
C GLN A 765 -3.92 21.08 -8.28
N TYR A 766 -3.74 22.10 -9.13
CA TYR A 766 -2.45 22.35 -9.78
C TYR A 766 -1.41 22.85 -8.77
N ALA A 767 -1.77 23.77 -7.89
CA ALA A 767 -0.90 24.23 -6.81
C ALA A 767 -0.52 23.10 -5.83
N GLN A 768 -1.45 22.19 -5.54
CA GLN A 768 -1.18 20.99 -4.74
C GLN A 768 -0.12 20.11 -5.38
N LYS A 769 -0.27 19.84 -6.68
CA LYS A 769 0.69 19.07 -7.45
C LYS A 769 2.08 19.71 -7.40
N LEU A 770 2.17 21.02 -7.58
CA LEU A 770 3.44 21.74 -7.53
C LEU A 770 4.05 21.72 -6.12
N SER A 771 3.26 22.03 -5.09
CA SER A 771 3.73 22.17 -3.72
C SER A 771 4.18 20.86 -3.09
N ILE A 772 3.41 19.79 -3.28
CA ILE A 772 3.60 18.51 -2.56
C ILE A 772 4.38 17.51 -3.41
N PHE A 773 4.04 17.40 -4.70
CA PHE A 773 4.54 16.33 -5.56
C PHE A 773 5.74 16.74 -6.41
N VAL A 774 5.78 17.99 -6.88
CA VAL A 774 6.97 18.52 -7.55
C VAL A 774 7.98 19.00 -6.51
N GLY A 775 7.50 19.60 -5.41
CA GLY A 775 8.33 20.21 -4.38
C GLY A 775 8.80 21.60 -4.81
N LEU A 776 8.71 22.58 -3.90
CA LEU A 776 9.15 23.95 -4.14
C LEU A 776 10.58 24.15 -3.60
N PRO A 777 11.59 24.26 -4.48
CA PRO A 777 12.99 24.19 -4.08
C PRO A 777 13.46 25.41 -3.27
N PHE A 778 12.87 26.59 -3.46
CA PHE A 778 13.35 27.84 -2.87
C PHE A 778 12.62 28.21 -1.57
N ILE A 779 13.36 28.71 -0.57
CA ILE A 779 12.86 29.09 0.76
C ILE A 779 12.60 30.60 0.90
N GLY A 780 13.12 31.40 -0.02
CA GLY A 780 12.91 32.84 -0.09
C GLY A 780 13.94 33.52 -0.98
N ASN A 781 14.11 34.83 -0.81
CA ASN A 781 15.06 35.62 -1.61
C ASN A 781 16.52 35.37 -1.20
N GLU A 782 16.74 34.90 0.04
CA GLU A 782 18.08 34.66 0.60
C GLU A 782 18.87 33.60 -0.18
N ASP A 783 18.17 32.66 -0.83
CA ASP A 783 18.77 31.56 -1.58
C ASP A 783 19.67 32.06 -2.71
N LEU A 784 19.27 33.16 -3.39
CA LEU A 784 20.06 33.76 -4.47
C LEU A 784 21.10 34.75 -3.96
N SER A 785 20.84 35.46 -2.85
CA SER A 785 21.78 36.48 -2.33
C SER A 785 23.07 35.91 -1.75
N ASN A 786 23.08 34.61 -1.44
CA ASN A 786 24.24 33.89 -0.88
C ASN A 786 25.12 33.24 -1.97
N LEU A 787 24.78 33.42 -3.24
CA LEU A 787 25.53 32.98 -4.42
C LEU A 787 26.15 34.20 -5.10
#